data_AF-A0A5N5KD05-F1
#
_entry.id   AF-A0A5N5KD05-F1
#
_cell.length_a   1.000
_cell.length_b   1.000
_cell.length_c   1.000
_cell.angle_alpha   90.00
_cell.angle_beta   90.00
_cell.angle_gamma   90.00
#
_symmetry.space_group_name_H-M   'P 1'
#
loop_
_entity.id
_entity.type
_entity.pdbx_description
1 polymer ?
#
loop_
_entity_poly.entity_id
_entity_poly.type
_entity_poly.pdbx_seq_one_letter_code
_entity_poly.pdbx_strand_id
1 'polypeptide(L)'
;MCLSAAFLLLTLCGSSAGQYLSSFNMRGVTGLVRFDSIQQTATINVSGTGIETCGSFNLTLTEFPVMYGHVAQPCEKAHIGERVFTLSVSTSVSVVNISHMLRQTPNLEARSLAVETCTGTKACAGVIAESKVTTWQARFFSVVAGNIYLRQILLQPRAILLSNLVSLNQNSSSFANVNVYLSQSSAASCEALLGSLNPNSLIKLGQLMVGTPLEPVKSRLEIPSLDAGFHFALLNLSSEYTCAEIRTLEPKEVSALIDMRGVKGSITFRQPSPFDLTTLSVNLTNLNRRVGPYHIHLFPTPQMRSPPESTCSNDNVGGHWNPFDVNTQPSVYPPPPGSTHDRYETGDLSSRHGLLSNADDIQASFTDWNLPLFGQNSIVGRSVVLHQPDGTRFICSSIGYPGEVITARAIFQSPVVGTILFTQLKGNPYSDVSVFLDLSYGRPNTPATQKHHWHIHEYPISTETDSDKGRCGSTGGHWNPYNINTSISSYKVNCRPECPFACEIGDLSSKHTMLNLSPNVGKLPSKNFFTDTTAWVSGLSSMIGRSVVIHGPDEAGHRIACANITLLRFPSAQTGSWQGSGSSGGNVHFFQLSPQGPTNIHVSSDSSRGQSRWIPCPSAPGKEWTRGLLQRECHGPLQPVWCEYLNVSNTGEWNSGSV
;
A
#
# COMPACT_ATOMS: atom_id res chain seq x y z
N MET A 1 -61.94 7.80 0.81
CA MET A 1 -61.31 6.47 0.68
C MET A 1 -59.96 6.67 0.00
N CYS A 2 -58.89 6.84 0.78
CA CYS A 2 -57.51 6.87 0.28
C CYS A 2 -56.77 5.74 0.99
N LEU A 3 -56.51 4.65 0.27
CA LEU A 3 -55.73 3.52 0.76
C LEU A 3 -54.25 3.81 0.52
N SER A 4 -53.53 3.88 1.64
CA SER A 4 -52.07 3.95 1.71
C SER A 4 -51.49 2.60 1.28
N ALA A 5 -50.66 2.58 0.24
CA ALA A 5 -49.87 1.41 -0.14
C ALA A 5 -48.45 1.56 0.42
N ALA A 6 -48.25 1.08 1.64
CA ALA A 6 -46.93 0.81 2.18
C ALA A 6 -46.34 -0.40 1.45
N PHE A 7 -45.44 -0.15 0.50
CA PHE A 7 -44.58 -1.18 -0.07
C PHE A 7 -43.50 -1.53 0.96
N LEU A 8 -43.74 -2.59 1.74
CA LEU A 8 -42.68 -3.29 2.47
C LEU A 8 -41.76 -3.95 1.43
N LEU A 9 -40.60 -3.36 1.16
CA LEU A 9 -39.47 -4.10 0.61
C LEU A 9 -38.93 -5.03 1.71
N LEU A 10 -39.43 -6.25 1.76
CA LEU A 10 -38.74 -7.37 2.38
C LEU A 10 -37.54 -7.73 1.49
N THR A 11 -36.44 -7.01 1.64
CA THR A 11 -35.14 -7.51 1.23
C THR A 11 -34.83 -8.71 2.12
N LEU A 12 -34.99 -9.92 1.56
CA LEU A 12 -34.36 -11.14 2.07
C LEU A 12 -32.84 -10.98 1.99
N CYS A 13 -32.25 -10.20 2.90
CA CYS A 13 -30.86 -10.39 3.30
C CYS A 13 -30.84 -11.72 4.07
N GLY A 14 -30.67 -12.83 3.35
CA GLY A 14 -30.17 -14.05 3.98
C GLY A 14 -28.86 -13.67 4.65
N SER A 15 -28.82 -13.71 5.98
CA SER A 15 -27.58 -13.42 6.70
C SER A 15 -26.53 -14.45 6.29
N SER A 16 -25.45 -14.02 5.65
CA SER A 16 -24.23 -14.80 5.38
C SER A 16 -23.47 -15.17 6.67
N ALA A 17 -24.14 -15.12 7.82
CA ALA A 17 -23.56 -15.39 9.12
C ALA A 17 -23.20 -16.88 9.19
N GLY A 18 -21.94 -17.17 9.48
CA GLY A 18 -21.44 -18.55 9.55
C GLY A 18 -21.10 -19.19 8.21
N GLN A 19 -21.10 -18.43 7.11
CA GLN A 19 -20.65 -18.91 5.81
C GLN A 19 -19.22 -18.45 5.50
N TYR A 20 -18.41 -19.38 5.00
CA TYR A 20 -17.01 -19.14 4.63
C TYR A 20 -16.72 -19.73 3.25
N LEU A 21 -15.84 -19.07 2.51
CA LEU A 21 -15.44 -19.45 1.16
C LEU A 21 -13.92 -19.62 1.08
N SER A 22 -13.51 -20.72 0.46
CA SER A 22 -12.15 -20.93 -0.03
C SER A 22 -12.18 -21.13 -1.53
N SER A 23 -11.50 -20.26 -2.27
CA SER A 23 -11.45 -20.32 -3.72
C SER A 23 -10.03 -20.62 -4.19
N PHE A 24 -9.88 -21.67 -5.00
CA PHE A 24 -8.62 -22.17 -5.51
C PHE A 24 -8.39 -21.71 -6.94
N ASN A 25 -7.17 -21.27 -7.23
CA ASN A 25 -6.65 -21.04 -8.57
C ASN A 25 -5.11 -21.01 -8.52
N MET A 26 -4.51 -22.13 -8.12
CA MET A 26 -3.06 -22.24 -8.03
C MET A 26 -2.57 -23.68 -8.16
N ARG A 27 -1.35 -23.84 -8.65
CA ARG A 27 -0.65 -25.14 -8.76
C ARG A 27 -1.49 -26.20 -9.48
N GLY A 28 -2.23 -25.79 -10.51
CA GLY A 28 -3.09 -26.68 -11.30
C GLY A 28 -4.41 -27.08 -10.63
N VAL A 29 -4.75 -26.54 -9.46
CA VAL A 29 -6.03 -26.76 -8.76
C VAL A 29 -6.91 -25.51 -8.87
N THR A 30 -8.17 -25.72 -9.27
CA THR A 30 -9.20 -24.67 -9.41
C THR A 30 -10.49 -25.06 -8.71
N GLY A 31 -11.35 -24.09 -8.43
CA GLY A 31 -12.69 -24.31 -7.87
C GLY A 31 -12.88 -23.67 -6.51
N LEU A 32 -13.85 -24.16 -5.74
CA LEU A 32 -14.22 -23.59 -4.46
C LEU A 32 -14.66 -24.64 -3.43
N VAL A 33 -14.53 -24.29 -2.17
CA VAL A 33 -15.11 -24.99 -1.02
C VAL A 33 -15.87 -23.97 -0.19
N ARG A 34 -17.16 -24.24 0.05
CA ARG A 34 -18.02 -23.44 0.92
C ARG A 34 -18.26 -24.17 2.22
N PHE A 35 -18.01 -23.51 3.34
CA PHE A 35 -18.32 -24.01 4.67
C PHE A 35 -19.54 -23.28 5.20
N ASP A 36 -20.52 -24.03 5.70
CA ASP A 36 -21.67 -23.52 6.42
C ASP A 36 -21.59 -24.01 7.88
N SER A 37 -21.29 -23.10 8.80
CA SER A 37 -21.15 -23.44 10.22
C SER A 37 -22.49 -23.70 10.91
N ILE A 38 -23.60 -23.22 10.34
CA ILE A 38 -24.95 -23.44 10.88
C ILE A 38 -25.43 -24.84 10.49
N GLN A 39 -25.31 -25.18 9.22
CA GLN A 39 -25.65 -26.50 8.69
C GLN A 39 -24.59 -27.56 9.02
N GLN A 40 -23.40 -27.13 9.45
CA GLN A 40 -22.25 -27.99 9.74
C GLN A 40 -21.83 -28.83 8.53
N THR A 41 -21.87 -28.23 7.34
CA THR A 41 -21.53 -28.85 6.05
C THR A 41 -20.41 -28.10 5.34
N ALA A 42 -19.59 -28.85 4.60
CA ALA A 42 -18.69 -28.31 3.59
C ALA A 42 -19.15 -28.79 2.21
N THR A 43 -19.45 -27.86 1.32
CA THR A 43 -19.74 -28.12 -0.10
C THR A 43 -18.47 -27.91 -0.91
N ILE A 44 -17.98 -28.97 -1.53
CA ILE A 44 -16.71 -29.03 -2.23
C ILE A 44 -16.99 -29.11 -3.72
N ASN A 45 -16.35 -28.23 -4.49
CA ASN A 45 -16.35 -28.25 -5.95
C ASN A 45 -14.95 -27.82 -6.43
N VAL A 46 -14.04 -28.78 -6.51
CA VAL A 46 -12.65 -28.54 -6.91
C VAL A 46 -12.25 -29.46 -8.05
N SER A 47 -11.47 -28.93 -8.99
CA SER A 47 -11.00 -29.62 -10.19
C SER A 47 -9.50 -29.37 -10.41
N GLY A 48 -8.90 -30.15 -11.29
CA GLY A 48 -7.50 -29.92 -11.70
C GLY A 48 -6.62 -31.16 -11.70
N THR A 49 -5.40 -30.97 -12.20
CA THR A 49 -4.39 -32.03 -12.34
C THR A 49 -4.01 -32.58 -10.96
N GLY A 50 -4.20 -33.88 -10.75
CA GLY A 50 -3.99 -34.54 -9.45
C GLY A 50 -5.27 -34.72 -8.62
N ILE A 51 -6.36 -34.01 -8.90
CA ILE A 51 -7.65 -34.30 -8.23
C ILE A 51 -8.37 -35.40 -9.01
N GLU A 52 -8.51 -35.22 -10.31
CA GLU A 52 -9.21 -36.17 -11.20
C GLU A 52 -8.47 -37.50 -11.32
N THR A 53 -7.13 -37.48 -11.29
CA THR A 53 -6.30 -38.68 -11.45
C THR A 53 -6.17 -39.51 -10.17
N CYS A 54 -6.27 -38.88 -8.99
CA CYS A 54 -5.99 -39.56 -7.72
C CYS A 54 -7.21 -40.29 -7.14
N GLY A 55 -8.42 -40.05 -7.66
CA GLY A 55 -9.67 -40.61 -7.16
C GLY A 55 -10.10 -40.03 -5.81
N SER A 56 -9.21 -39.99 -4.82
CA SER A 56 -9.39 -39.29 -3.54
C SER A 56 -8.26 -38.31 -3.25
N PHE A 57 -8.56 -37.28 -2.47
CA PHE A 57 -7.60 -36.26 -2.04
C PHE A 57 -7.94 -35.76 -0.63
N ASN A 58 -6.97 -35.12 0.01
CA ASN A 58 -7.13 -34.58 1.35
C ASN A 58 -7.29 -33.06 1.32
N LEU A 59 -8.35 -32.57 1.96
CA LEU A 59 -8.53 -31.17 2.33
C LEU A 59 -8.02 -30.96 3.75
N THR A 60 -7.04 -30.08 3.92
CA THR A 60 -6.38 -29.84 5.20
C THR A 60 -6.58 -28.39 5.62
N LEU A 61 -7.28 -28.16 6.72
CA LEU A 61 -7.36 -26.85 7.35
C LEU A 61 -6.04 -26.57 8.07
N THR A 62 -5.48 -25.39 7.92
CA THR A 62 -4.22 -24.96 8.54
C THR A 62 -4.41 -23.67 9.37
N GLU A 63 -3.37 -23.28 10.09
CA GLU A 63 -3.46 -22.25 11.14
C GLU A 63 -3.57 -20.81 10.61
N PHE A 64 -2.86 -20.50 9.52
CA PHE A 64 -2.70 -19.13 9.04
C PHE A 64 -3.35 -18.92 7.67
N PRO A 65 -3.81 -17.70 7.38
CA PRO A 65 -4.38 -17.38 6.07
C PRO A 65 -3.29 -17.29 5.01
N VAL A 66 -3.69 -17.51 3.75
CA VAL A 66 -2.82 -17.31 2.59
C VAL A 66 -2.59 -15.81 2.39
N MET A 67 -1.33 -15.42 2.15
CA MET A 67 -0.98 -14.08 1.69
C MET A 67 -0.68 -14.13 0.19
N TYR A 68 -1.68 -13.80 -0.62
CA TYR A 68 -1.65 -13.99 -2.08
C TYR A 68 -0.66 -13.06 -2.78
N GLY A 69 0.25 -13.64 -3.58
CA GLY A 69 1.26 -12.90 -4.34
C GLY A 69 2.38 -12.28 -3.50
N HIS A 70 2.48 -12.60 -2.21
CA HIS A 70 3.55 -12.12 -1.34
C HIS A 70 4.83 -12.96 -1.40
N VAL A 71 4.70 -14.27 -1.68
CA VAL A 71 5.82 -15.23 -1.78
C VAL A 71 5.55 -16.22 -2.91
N ALA A 72 6.61 -16.81 -3.46
CA ALA A 72 6.49 -17.73 -4.60
C ALA A 72 5.77 -19.05 -4.26
N GLN A 73 5.94 -19.57 -3.04
CA GLN A 73 5.34 -20.83 -2.59
C GLN A 73 4.45 -20.63 -1.35
N PRO A 74 3.30 -19.93 -1.47
CA PRO A 74 2.52 -19.51 -0.31
C PRO A 74 1.88 -20.67 0.48
N CYS A 75 1.84 -21.89 -0.07
CA CYS A 75 1.25 -23.06 0.55
C CYS A 75 2.23 -23.89 1.39
N GLU A 76 3.49 -23.46 1.50
CA GLU A 76 4.44 -24.11 2.38
C GLU A 76 4.04 -23.95 3.85
N LYS A 77 4.38 -24.95 4.65
CA LYS A 77 4.12 -24.99 6.09
C LYS A 77 4.63 -23.76 6.83
N ALA A 78 5.77 -23.20 6.42
CA ALA A 78 6.32 -21.96 6.97
C ALA A 78 5.38 -20.74 6.82
N HIS A 79 4.44 -20.78 5.86
CA HIS A 79 3.54 -19.68 5.58
C HIS A 79 2.11 -19.93 6.07
N ILE A 80 1.58 -21.14 5.90
CA ILE A 80 0.19 -21.47 6.29
C ILE A 80 0.08 -22.19 7.65
N GLY A 81 1.20 -22.57 8.26
CA GLY A 81 1.26 -23.17 9.60
C GLY A 81 1.00 -24.66 9.63
N GLU A 82 0.79 -25.18 10.84
CA GLU A 82 0.53 -26.60 11.07
C GLU A 82 -0.86 -27.02 10.57
N ARG A 83 -1.02 -28.34 10.45
CA ARG A 83 -2.31 -28.97 10.12
C ARG A 83 -3.22 -28.90 11.35
N VAL A 84 -4.40 -28.31 11.20
CA VAL A 84 -5.42 -28.21 12.25
C VAL A 84 -6.41 -29.37 12.13
N PHE A 85 -6.89 -29.62 10.92
CA PHE A 85 -7.87 -30.66 10.64
C PHE A 85 -7.68 -31.21 9.23
N THR A 86 -8.02 -32.47 8.99
CA THR A 86 -7.95 -33.08 7.66
C THR A 86 -9.23 -33.84 7.35
N LEU A 87 -9.75 -33.62 6.15
CA LEU A 87 -10.91 -34.27 5.59
C LEU A 87 -10.48 -35.04 4.34
N SER A 88 -10.75 -36.35 4.29
CA SER A 88 -10.56 -37.12 3.07
C SER A 88 -11.81 -37.03 2.19
N VAL A 89 -11.60 -36.70 0.93
CA VAL A 89 -12.66 -36.44 -0.05
C VAL A 89 -12.52 -37.44 -1.19
N SER A 90 -13.60 -38.16 -1.48
CA SER A 90 -13.62 -39.24 -2.49
C SER A 90 -14.06 -38.79 -3.88
N THR A 91 -14.58 -37.58 -4.03
CA THR A 91 -15.08 -37.04 -5.31
C THR A 91 -14.88 -35.53 -5.36
N SER A 92 -14.61 -34.99 -6.56
CA SER A 92 -14.39 -33.56 -6.81
C SER A 92 -15.59 -32.67 -6.44
N VAL A 93 -16.80 -33.24 -6.47
CA VAL A 93 -18.04 -32.62 -6.03
C VAL A 93 -18.64 -33.45 -4.89
N SER A 94 -18.66 -32.88 -3.69
CA SER A 94 -19.19 -33.58 -2.51
C SER A 94 -19.73 -32.62 -1.47
N VAL A 95 -20.62 -33.13 -0.62
CA VAL A 95 -21.07 -32.45 0.60
C VAL A 95 -20.65 -33.31 1.77
N VAL A 96 -19.89 -32.74 2.70
CA VAL A 96 -19.31 -33.48 3.82
C VAL A 96 -19.70 -32.85 5.15
N ASN A 97 -19.99 -33.69 6.15
CA ASN A 97 -20.27 -33.23 7.51
C ASN A 97 -18.97 -32.77 8.18
N ILE A 98 -18.99 -31.56 8.73
CA ILE A 98 -17.85 -30.93 9.41
C ILE A 98 -18.13 -30.61 10.88
N SER A 99 -19.17 -31.19 11.48
CA SER A 99 -19.55 -30.96 12.88
C SER A 99 -18.40 -31.21 13.85
N HIS A 100 -17.59 -32.25 13.63
CA HIS A 100 -16.41 -32.53 14.46
C HIS A 100 -15.33 -31.45 14.32
N MET A 101 -15.07 -30.98 13.09
CA MET A 101 -14.13 -29.89 12.83
C MET A 101 -14.58 -28.61 13.56
N LEU A 102 -15.86 -28.24 13.44
CA LEU A 102 -16.42 -27.02 14.05
C LEU A 102 -16.47 -27.08 15.58
N ARG A 103 -16.55 -28.27 16.19
CA ARG A 103 -16.40 -28.42 17.66
C ARG A 103 -15.00 -28.03 18.15
N GLN A 104 -13.97 -28.34 17.36
CA GLN A 104 -12.58 -28.02 17.70
C GLN A 104 -12.20 -26.61 17.25
N THR A 105 -12.72 -26.18 16.10
CA THR A 105 -12.40 -24.90 15.46
C THR A 105 -13.70 -24.23 15.01
N PRO A 106 -14.39 -23.54 15.93
CA PRO A 106 -15.69 -22.94 15.63
C PRO A 106 -15.60 -21.71 14.73
N ASN A 107 -14.42 -21.07 14.65
CA ASN A 107 -14.16 -19.95 13.76
C ASN A 107 -13.14 -20.34 12.69
N LEU A 108 -13.58 -20.37 11.44
CA LEU A 108 -12.75 -20.73 10.30
C LEU A 108 -12.06 -19.52 9.66
N GLU A 109 -12.42 -18.29 10.08
CA GLU A 109 -11.87 -17.07 9.51
C GLU A 109 -10.35 -16.98 9.64
N ALA A 110 -9.74 -16.39 8.62
CA ALA A 110 -8.31 -16.15 8.54
C ALA A 110 -7.49 -17.42 8.74
N ARG A 111 -7.95 -18.53 8.17
CA ARG A 111 -7.21 -19.79 8.04
C ARG A 111 -6.93 -20.05 6.57
N SER A 112 -6.29 -21.16 6.26
CA SER A 112 -6.24 -21.64 4.89
C SER A 112 -6.63 -23.10 4.79
N LEU A 113 -7.07 -23.47 3.60
CA LEU A 113 -7.43 -24.80 3.20
C LEU A 113 -6.43 -25.26 2.15
N ALA A 114 -5.64 -26.27 2.49
CA ALA A 114 -4.68 -26.89 1.59
C ALA A 114 -5.26 -28.15 0.95
N VAL A 115 -4.99 -28.31 -0.35
CA VAL A 115 -5.23 -29.54 -1.10
C VAL A 115 -3.88 -30.20 -1.33
N GLU A 116 -3.76 -31.44 -0.89
CA GLU A 116 -2.61 -32.29 -1.20
C GLU A 116 -3.09 -33.45 -2.07
N THR A 117 -2.63 -33.48 -3.31
CA THR A 117 -2.94 -34.56 -4.26
C THR A 117 -1.96 -35.71 -4.10
N CYS A 118 -2.30 -36.91 -4.57
CA CYS A 118 -1.40 -38.07 -4.55
C CYS A 118 -0.11 -37.86 -5.37
N THR A 119 -0.08 -36.87 -6.26
CA THR A 119 1.12 -36.47 -7.02
C THR A 119 2.06 -35.55 -6.25
N GLY A 120 1.74 -35.20 -5.00
CA GLY A 120 2.53 -34.30 -4.17
C GLY A 120 2.26 -32.81 -4.43
N THR A 121 1.40 -32.47 -5.38
CA THR A 121 0.95 -31.09 -5.62
C THR A 121 0.23 -30.55 -4.40
N LYS A 122 0.73 -29.42 -3.87
CA LYS A 122 0.15 -28.66 -2.76
C LYS A 122 -0.39 -27.33 -3.28
N ALA A 123 -1.71 -27.18 -3.26
CA ALA A 123 -2.42 -25.94 -3.51
C ALA A 123 -3.10 -25.47 -2.23
N CYS A 124 -3.37 -24.18 -2.10
CA CYS A 124 -4.02 -23.64 -0.90
C CYS A 124 -4.92 -22.45 -1.24
N ALA A 125 -5.89 -22.19 -0.38
CA ALA A 125 -6.73 -21.00 -0.44
C ALA A 125 -7.03 -20.49 0.96
N GLY A 126 -7.17 -19.18 1.14
CA GLY A 126 -7.68 -18.60 2.37
C GLY A 126 -9.11 -19.10 2.63
N VAL A 127 -9.44 -19.30 3.91
CA VAL A 127 -10.81 -19.50 4.37
C VAL A 127 -11.29 -18.15 4.87
N ILE A 128 -12.15 -17.51 4.09
CA ILE A 128 -12.61 -16.13 4.31
C ILE A 128 -14.10 -16.14 4.56
N ALA A 129 -14.55 -15.45 5.61
CA ALA A 129 -15.96 -15.24 5.89
C ALA A 129 -16.64 -14.47 4.74
N GLU A 130 -17.82 -14.92 4.33
CA GLU A 130 -18.61 -14.19 3.32
C GLU A 130 -19.24 -12.90 3.90
N SER A 131 -19.24 -12.76 5.23
CA SER A 131 -19.61 -11.54 5.93
C SER A 131 -18.44 -10.55 6.01
N LYS A 132 -18.73 -9.24 6.11
CA LYS A 132 -17.69 -8.20 6.24
C LYS A 132 -16.78 -8.46 7.44
N VAL A 133 -15.47 -8.40 7.22
CA VAL A 133 -14.44 -8.52 8.27
C VAL A 133 -13.75 -7.18 8.45
N THR A 134 -13.67 -6.71 9.69
CA THR A 134 -12.85 -5.55 10.06
C THR A 134 -11.46 -6.04 10.44
N THR A 135 -10.43 -5.41 9.87
CA THR A 135 -9.02 -5.70 10.19
C THR A 135 -8.38 -4.47 10.81
N TRP A 136 -7.66 -4.65 11.91
CA TRP A 136 -6.78 -3.64 12.50
C TRP A 136 -5.34 -4.13 12.47
N GLN A 137 -4.40 -3.19 12.44
CA GLN A 137 -2.96 -3.46 12.44
C GLN A 137 -2.27 -2.64 13.52
N ALA A 138 -1.33 -3.26 14.22
CA ALA A 138 -0.31 -2.59 15.02
C ALA A 138 1.07 -3.05 14.56
N ARG A 139 2.03 -2.13 14.49
CA ARG A 139 3.39 -2.41 14.03
C ARG A 139 4.42 -2.00 15.08
N PHE A 140 5.30 -2.95 15.41
CA PHE A 140 6.41 -2.77 16.34
C PHE A 140 7.73 -2.70 15.55
N PHE A 141 8.67 -1.89 16.04
CA PHE A 141 9.91 -1.58 15.31
C PHE A 141 11.20 -1.74 16.13
N SER A 142 11.10 -2.11 17.41
CA SER A 142 12.24 -2.13 18.33
C SER A 142 12.67 -3.56 18.65
N VAL A 143 13.07 -3.82 19.90
CA VAL A 143 13.60 -5.10 20.40
C VAL A 143 12.78 -6.33 19.96
N VAL A 144 11.45 -6.18 19.92
CA VAL A 144 10.55 -7.10 19.20
C VAL A 144 9.85 -6.28 18.11
N ALA A 145 9.99 -6.73 16.86
CA ALA A 145 9.48 -6.00 15.70
C ALA A 145 8.57 -6.89 14.84
N GLY A 146 7.75 -6.28 14.00
CA GLY A 146 6.80 -6.97 13.12
C GLY A 146 5.38 -6.44 13.31
N ASN A 147 4.41 -7.20 12.80
CA ASN A 147 3.02 -6.80 12.79
C ASN A 147 2.16 -7.70 13.68
N ILE A 148 1.13 -7.09 14.25
CA ILE A 148 -0.04 -7.75 14.80
C ILE A 148 -1.25 -7.32 13.97
N TYR A 149 -2.10 -8.28 13.61
CA TYR A 149 -3.39 -8.05 12.97
C TYR A 149 -4.50 -8.56 13.87
N LEU A 150 -5.51 -7.73 14.13
CA LEU A 150 -6.77 -8.14 14.76
C LEU A 150 -7.83 -8.23 13.67
N ARG A 151 -8.59 -9.32 13.61
CA ARG A 151 -9.69 -9.52 12.65
C ARG A 151 -10.96 -9.87 13.40
N GLN A 152 -12.05 -9.18 13.07
CA GLN A 152 -13.37 -9.45 13.66
C GLN A 152 -14.42 -9.46 12.55
N ILE A 153 -15.23 -10.52 12.51
CA ILE A 153 -16.39 -10.59 11.61
C ILE A 153 -17.46 -9.64 12.14
N LEU A 154 -18.07 -8.85 11.26
CA LEU A 154 -19.10 -7.89 11.62
C LEU A 154 -20.24 -8.58 12.40
N LEU A 155 -20.70 -7.93 13.48
CA LEU A 155 -21.71 -8.44 14.41
C LEU A 155 -21.33 -9.70 15.20
N GLN A 156 -20.07 -10.14 15.18
CA GLN A 156 -19.58 -11.22 16.03
C GLN A 156 -18.66 -10.69 17.13
N PRO A 157 -18.81 -11.15 18.39
CA PRO A 157 -17.95 -10.71 19.49
C PRO A 157 -16.53 -11.27 19.37
N ARG A 158 -16.38 -12.45 18.76
CA ARG A 158 -15.10 -13.15 18.63
C ARG A 158 -14.20 -12.45 17.63
N ALA A 159 -12.91 -12.39 17.96
CA ALA A 159 -11.88 -11.88 17.07
C ALA A 159 -10.69 -12.85 17.00
N ILE A 160 -9.83 -12.64 16.02
CA ILE A 160 -8.61 -13.42 15.82
C ILE A 160 -7.44 -12.44 15.84
N LEU A 161 -6.39 -12.79 16.57
CA LEU A 161 -5.10 -12.10 16.50
C LEU A 161 -4.11 -12.95 15.70
N LEU A 162 -3.50 -12.35 14.69
CA LEU A 162 -2.40 -12.93 13.93
C LEU A 162 -1.14 -12.09 14.13
N SER A 163 0.03 -12.71 14.25
CA SER A 163 1.29 -11.97 14.35
C SER A 163 2.44 -12.64 13.60
N ASN A 164 3.45 -11.85 13.25
CA ASN A 164 4.72 -12.29 12.67
C ASN A 164 5.92 -11.63 13.37
N LEU A 165 5.87 -11.59 14.70
CA LEU A 165 6.87 -10.90 15.51
C LEU A 165 8.22 -11.60 15.45
N VAL A 166 9.29 -10.81 15.39
CA VAL A 166 10.68 -11.26 15.42
C VAL A 166 11.44 -10.56 16.54
N SER A 167 12.31 -11.30 17.22
CA SER A 167 13.24 -10.77 18.20
C SER A 167 14.43 -10.18 17.46
N LEU A 168 14.62 -8.88 17.60
CA LEU A 168 15.82 -8.16 17.17
C LEU A 168 16.88 -8.08 18.28
N ASN A 169 16.55 -8.59 19.48
CA ASN A 169 17.49 -8.71 20.58
C ASN A 169 18.57 -9.74 20.26
N GLN A 170 19.81 -9.29 20.16
CA GLN A 170 20.97 -10.08 19.75
C GLN A 170 21.97 -10.32 20.89
N ASN A 171 21.74 -9.75 22.08
CA ASN A 171 22.67 -9.78 23.22
C ASN A 171 22.14 -10.54 24.46
N SER A 172 20.89 -11.00 24.45
CA SER A 172 20.32 -11.87 25.51
C SER A 172 19.46 -12.98 24.90
N SER A 173 19.05 -13.96 25.71
CA SER A 173 18.09 -15.00 25.33
C SER A 173 16.95 -14.40 24.50
N SER A 174 16.80 -14.82 23.25
CA SER A 174 15.71 -14.39 22.37
C SER A 174 14.39 -14.49 23.13
N PHE A 175 13.51 -13.49 22.98
CA PHE A 175 12.15 -13.64 23.47
C PHE A 175 11.52 -14.77 22.68
N ALA A 176 11.37 -15.97 23.27
CA ALA A 176 10.65 -17.05 22.60
C ALA A 176 9.15 -16.74 22.57
N ASN A 177 8.67 -16.07 23.63
CA ASN A 177 7.27 -15.72 23.81
C ASN A 177 7.11 -14.37 24.51
N VAL A 178 6.05 -13.63 24.17
CA VAL A 178 5.68 -12.35 24.79
C VAL A 178 4.20 -12.31 25.12
N ASN A 179 3.83 -11.70 26.25
CA ASN A 179 2.43 -11.44 26.57
C ASN A 179 1.95 -10.20 25.80
N VAL A 180 0.79 -10.31 25.16
CA VAL A 180 0.15 -9.21 24.42
C VAL A 180 -1.05 -8.66 25.18
N TYR A 181 -1.16 -7.33 25.18
CA TYR A 181 -2.19 -6.58 25.87
C TYR A 181 -2.80 -5.52 24.94
N LEU A 182 -4.05 -5.17 25.19
CA LEU A 182 -4.71 -4.00 24.60
C LEU A 182 -4.92 -2.92 25.65
N SER A 183 -4.87 -1.66 25.20
CA SER A 183 -5.24 -0.49 26.01
C SER A 183 -6.27 0.37 25.28
N GLN A 184 -7.26 0.82 26.04
CA GLN A 184 -8.27 1.80 25.61
C GLN A 184 -7.87 3.24 26.00
N SER A 185 -6.60 3.45 26.38
CA SER A 185 -6.12 4.78 26.74
C SER A 185 -6.31 5.79 25.60
N SER A 186 -6.69 7.01 25.95
CA SER A 186 -6.78 8.16 25.04
C SER A 186 -5.46 8.94 24.93
N ALA A 187 -4.33 8.36 25.35
CA ALA A 187 -3.02 8.99 25.23
C ALA A 187 -2.72 9.37 23.77
N ALA A 188 -2.02 10.48 23.56
CA ALA A 188 -1.72 10.97 22.21
C ALA A 188 -0.63 10.15 21.48
N SER A 189 0.16 9.37 22.21
CA SER A 189 1.25 8.55 21.66
C SER A 189 1.61 7.38 22.57
N CYS A 190 2.35 6.42 22.04
CA CYS A 190 2.92 5.33 22.84
C CYS A 190 3.87 5.84 23.93
N GLU A 191 4.65 6.88 23.68
CA GLU A 191 5.52 7.49 24.69
C GLU A 191 4.72 8.05 25.87
N ALA A 192 3.65 8.80 25.59
CA ALA A 192 2.76 9.35 26.62
C ALA A 192 2.04 8.24 27.41
N LEU A 193 1.62 7.18 26.72
CA LEU A 193 1.01 6.01 27.36
C LEU A 193 2.01 5.30 28.29
N LEU A 194 3.22 5.00 27.81
CA LEU A 194 4.23 4.29 28.59
C LEU A 194 4.68 5.11 29.81
N GLY A 195 4.78 6.44 29.69
CA GLY A 195 5.13 7.33 30.81
C GLY A 195 4.08 7.42 31.92
N SER A 196 2.84 7.01 31.66
CA SER A 196 1.71 7.06 32.62
C SER A 196 0.99 5.71 32.74
N LEU A 197 1.65 4.63 32.35
CA LEU A 197 1.03 3.31 32.20
C LEU A 197 0.54 2.79 33.55
N ASN A 198 -0.75 2.48 33.63
CA ASN A 198 -1.33 1.68 34.71
C ASN A 198 -1.52 0.24 34.21
N PRO A 199 -0.66 -0.72 34.59
CA PRO A 199 -0.76 -2.11 34.11
C PRO A 199 -2.11 -2.79 34.42
N ASN A 200 -2.82 -2.35 35.46
CA ASN A 200 -4.14 -2.91 35.82
C ASN A 200 -5.25 -2.50 34.84
N SER A 201 -5.02 -1.48 34.02
CA SER A 201 -5.97 -1.07 32.96
C SER A 201 -5.81 -1.86 31.66
N LEU A 202 -4.78 -2.71 31.57
CA LEU A 202 -4.47 -3.47 30.36
C LEU A 202 -5.30 -4.74 30.27
N ILE A 203 -5.87 -4.98 29.09
CA ILE A 203 -6.60 -6.21 28.78
C ILE A 203 -5.61 -7.21 28.20
N LYS A 204 -5.26 -8.24 28.97
CA LYS A 204 -4.39 -9.32 28.50
C LYS A 204 -5.13 -10.20 27.49
N LEU A 205 -4.61 -10.32 26.27
CA LEU A 205 -5.19 -11.22 25.27
C LEU A 205 -4.59 -12.63 25.31
N GLY A 206 -3.31 -12.75 25.62
CA GLY A 206 -2.62 -14.04 25.64
C GLY A 206 -1.11 -13.90 25.43
N GLN A 207 -0.51 -14.99 24.96
CA GLN A 207 0.93 -15.08 24.70
C GLN A 207 1.17 -15.34 23.21
N LEU A 208 2.13 -14.63 22.62
CA LEU A 208 2.53 -14.78 21.22
C LEU A 208 3.95 -15.34 21.17
N MET A 209 4.19 -16.26 20.25
CA MET A 209 5.53 -16.68 19.87
C MET A 209 6.22 -15.56 19.09
N VAL A 210 7.53 -15.47 19.28
CA VAL A 210 8.39 -14.51 18.61
C VAL A 210 9.53 -15.27 17.96
N GLY A 211 9.67 -15.11 16.64
CA GLY A 211 10.71 -15.77 15.86
C GLY A 211 12.03 -15.01 15.87
N THR A 212 12.94 -15.40 14.99
CA THR A 212 14.15 -14.64 14.68
C THR A 212 14.12 -14.17 13.22
N PRO A 213 14.97 -13.23 12.80
CA PRO A 213 15.07 -12.85 11.39
C PRO A 213 15.39 -14.02 10.45
N LEU A 214 16.06 -15.07 10.97
CA LEU A 214 16.41 -16.28 10.25
C LEU A 214 15.31 -17.35 10.27
N GLU A 215 14.63 -17.45 11.40
CA GLU A 215 13.56 -18.41 11.66
C GLU A 215 12.29 -17.64 12.06
N PRO A 216 11.57 -17.05 11.08
CA PRO A 216 10.36 -16.31 11.37
C PRO A 216 9.27 -17.25 11.90
N VAL A 217 8.57 -16.82 12.93
CA VAL A 217 7.46 -17.57 13.53
C VAL A 217 6.19 -16.72 13.45
N LYS A 218 5.05 -17.39 13.25
CA LYS A 218 3.73 -16.78 13.25
C LYS A 218 2.96 -17.21 14.49
N SER A 219 2.11 -16.34 15.02
CA SER A 219 1.21 -16.67 16.12
C SER A 219 -0.24 -16.44 15.76
N ARG A 220 -1.13 -17.27 16.31
CA ARG A 220 -2.58 -17.13 16.23
C ARG A 220 -3.17 -17.20 17.63
N LEU A 221 -4.04 -16.26 17.98
CA LEU A 221 -4.88 -16.34 19.18
C LEU A 221 -6.34 -16.14 18.81
N GLU A 222 -7.21 -17.00 19.34
CA GLU A 222 -8.66 -16.83 19.29
C GLU A 222 -9.08 -15.98 20.50
N ILE A 223 -9.74 -14.85 20.24
CA ILE A 223 -10.20 -13.91 21.25
C ILE A 223 -11.71 -14.11 21.43
N PRO A 224 -12.18 -14.57 22.62
CA PRO A 224 -13.59 -14.89 22.84
C PRO A 224 -14.54 -13.70 22.66
N SER A 225 -14.10 -12.51 23.10
CA SER A 225 -14.82 -11.25 22.94
C SER A 225 -13.81 -10.12 22.78
N LEU A 226 -14.00 -9.29 21.76
CA LEU A 226 -13.22 -8.08 21.53
C LEU A 226 -14.14 -6.88 21.57
N ASP A 227 -13.99 -6.08 22.63
CA ASP A 227 -14.73 -4.83 22.81
C ASP A 227 -14.12 -3.71 21.95
N ALA A 228 -14.93 -2.72 21.60
CA ALA A 228 -14.46 -1.56 20.83
C ALA A 228 -13.55 -0.63 21.68
N GLY A 229 -12.89 0.32 21.01
CA GLY A 229 -12.19 1.43 21.68
C GLY A 229 -10.75 1.15 22.11
N PHE A 230 -10.13 0.06 21.66
CA PHE A 230 -8.69 -0.12 21.81
C PHE A 230 -7.92 0.81 20.87
N HIS A 231 -6.89 1.48 21.39
CA HIS A 231 -6.05 2.40 20.63
C HIS A 231 -4.59 1.93 20.59
N PHE A 232 -4.17 1.08 21.52
CA PHE A 232 -2.78 0.62 21.62
C PHE A 232 -2.69 -0.87 21.88
N ALA A 233 -1.68 -1.51 21.28
CA ALA A 233 -1.23 -2.84 21.59
C ALA A 233 0.10 -2.74 22.35
N LEU A 234 0.25 -3.52 23.42
CA LEU A 234 1.48 -3.57 24.20
C LEU A 234 2.02 -5.00 24.27
N LEU A 235 3.34 -5.14 24.22
CA LEU A 235 4.03 -6.39 24.50
C LEU A 235 4.84 -6.23 25.79
N ASN A 236 4.67 -7.17 26.71
CA ASN A 236 5.48 -7.23 27.93
C ASN A 236 6.76 -8.02 27.67
N LEU A 237 7.89 -7.32 27.76
CA LEU A 237 9.26 -7.81 27.57
C LEU A 237 9.95 -7.97 28.95
N SER A 238 9.52 -8.97 29.73
CA SER A 238 10.01 -9.30 31.08
C SER A 238 9.88 -8.19 32.14
N SER A 239 10.57 -7.06 31.97
CA SER A 239 10.58 -5.90 32.88
C SER A 239 10.03 -4.61 32.26
N GLU A 240 9.79 -4.58 30.95
CA GLU A 240 9.36 -3.36 30.23
C GLU A 240 8.24 -3.65 29.24
N TYR A 241 7.49 -2.62 28.85
CA TYR A 241 6.49 -2.71 27.80
C TYR A 241 6.98 -2.00 26.53
N THR A 242 6.80 -2.63 25.38
CA THR A 242 6.81 -1.93 24.10
C THR A 242 5.37 -1.69 23.63
N CYS A 243 5.14 -0.60 22.92
CA CYS A 243 3.81 -0.14 22.51
C CYS A 243 3.76 0.11 21.01
N ALA A 244 2.61 -0.18 20.41
CA ALA A 244 2.25 0.22 19.06
C ALA A 244 0.81 0.74 19.01
N GLU A 245 0.56 1.77 18.20
CA GLU A 245 -0.79 2.25 17.94
C GLU A 245 -1.54 1.22 17.08
N ILE A 246 -2.81 0.97 17.41
CA ILE A 246 -3.69 0.12 16.63
C ILE A 246 -4.47 1.01 15.67
N ARG A 247 -4.35 0.72 14.37
CA ARG A 247 -5.03 1.45 13.30
C ARG A 247 -5.92 0.51 12.51
N THR A 248 -7.08 1.00 12.08
CA THR A 248 -7.90 0.26 11.11
C THR A 248 -7.10 0.09 9.82
N LEU A 249 -7.05 -1.14 9.32
CA LEU A 249 -6.46 -1.45 8.03
C LEU A 249 -7.54 -1.31 6.97
N GLU A 250 -7.62 -0.14 6.36
CA GLU A 250 -8.61 0.13 5.30
C GLU A 250 -8.33 -0.72 4.05
N PRO A 251 -9.38 -1.20 3.36
CA PRO A 251 -9.26 -1.80 2.04
C PRO A 251 -8.47 -0.90 1.09
N LYS A 252 -7.50 -1.46 0.36
CA LYS A 252 -6.84 -0.73 -0.72
C LYS A 252 -7.70 -0.82 -1.96
N GLU A 253 -8.12 0.33 -2.47
CA GLU A 253 -8.75 0.47 -3.79
C GLU A 253 -7.94 1.49 -4.59
N VAL A 254 -7.35 1.06 -5.71
CA VAL A 254 -6.49 1.88 -6.55
C VAL A 254 -6.89 1.74 -8.01
N SER A 255 -6.69 2.80 -8.80
CA SER A 255 -7.07 2.79 -10.22
C SER A 255 -5.94 3.32 -11.09
N ALA A 256 -5.80 2.73 -12.28
CA ALA A 256 -5.14 3.35 -13.41
C ALA A 256 -6.20 4.04 -14.28
N LEU A 257 -6.16 5.37 -14.33
CA LEU A 257 -7.11 6.19 -15.08
C LEU A 257 -6.60 6.40 -16.50
N ILE A 258 -7.34 5.91 -17.49
CA ILE A 258 -6.95 5.95 -18.89
C ILE A 258 -7.68 7.11 -19.56
N ASP A 259 -6.92 8.07 -20.08
CA ASP A 259 -7.37 9.07 -21.04
C ASP A 259 -6.21 9.37 -22.00
N MET A 260 -6.10 8.54 -23.05
CA MET A 260 -4.99 8.60 -23.99
C MET A 260 -5.42 8.07 -25.36
N ARG A 261 -5.04 8.78 -26.43
CA ARG A 261 -5.35 8.40 -27.84
C ARG A 261 -6.84 8.07 -28.09
N GLY A 262 -7.71 8.79 -27.38
CA GLY A 262 -9.16 8.67 -27.46
C GLY A 262 -9.76 7.57 -26.58
N VAL A 263 -8.97 6.62 -26.07
CA VAL A 263 -9.46 5.60 -25.14
C VAL A 263 -9.68 6.24 -23.78
N LYS A 264 -10.83 5.95 -23.16
CA LYS A 264 -11.22 6.51 -21.86
C LYS A 264 -11.70 5.43 -20.91
N GLY A 265 -11.42 5.59 -19.62
CA GLY A 265 -11.97 4.75 -18.56
C GLY A 265 -10.96 4.47 -17.45
N SER A 266 -11.12 3.34 -16.77
CA SER A 266 -10.24 2.94 -15.67
C SER A 266 -10.06 1.43 -15.57
N ILE A 267 -8.91 1.05 -15.01
CA ILE A 267 -8.68 -0.28 -14.48
C ILE A 267 -8.49 -0.15 -12.98
N THR A 268 -9.41 -0.72 -12.20
CA THR A 268 -9.49 -0.60 -10.75
C THR A 268 -9.14 -1.92 -10.09
N PHE A 269 -8.34 -1.85 -9.03
CA PHE A 269 -7.89 -2.99 -8.24
C PHE A 269 -8.32 -2.77 -6.79
N ARG A 270 -8.93 -3.77 -6.18
CA ARG A 270 -9.41 -3.70 -4.80
C ARG A 270 -8.99 -4.93 -4.01
N GLN A 271 -8.33 -4.73 -2.87
CA GLN A 271 -7.95 -5.79 -1.95
C GLN A 271 -8.33 -5.39 -0.51
N PRO A 272 -9.26 -6.13 0.15
CA PRO A 272 -9.70 -5.81 1.51
C PRO A 272 -8.58 -5.83 2.56
N SER A 273 -7.67 -6.80 2.49
CA SER A 273 -6.50 -6.91 3.36
C SER A 273 -5.42 -7.79 2.69
N PRO A 274 -4.20 -7.90 3.24
CA PRO A 274 -3.16 -8.78 2.73
C PRO A 274 -3.54 -10.28 2.68
N PHE A 275 -4.63 -10.65 3.34
CA PHE A 275 -5.12 -12.03 3.47
C PHE A 275 -6.26 -12.35 2.49
N ASP A 276 -6.74 -11.34 1.76
CA ASP A 276 -7.86 -11.45 0.85
C ASP A 276 -7.38 -11.42 -0.62
N LEU A 277 -8.21 -11.98 -1.51
CA LEU A 277 -7.97 -11.92 -2.95
C LEU A 277 -8.17 -10.51 -3.49
N THR A 278 -7.50 -10.19 -4.60
CA THR A 278 -7.67 -8.91 -5.28
C THR A 278 -8.77 -9.01 -6.32
N THR A 279 -9.69 -8.05 -6.33
CA THR A 279 -10.67 -7.87 -7.40
C THR A 279 -10.12 -6.87 -8.41
N LEU A 280 -10.16 -7.23 -9.69
CA LEU A 280 -9.81 -6.40 -10.84
C LEU A 280 -11.10 -6.01 -11.57
N SER A 281 -11.35 -4.72 -11.77
CA SER A 281 -12.47 -4.23 -12.58
C SER A 281 -11.95 -3.38 -13.73
N VAL A 282 -12.28 -3.77 -14.97
CA VAL A 282 -11.88 -3.08 -16.20
C VAL A 282 -13.12 -2.39 -16.77
N ASN A 283 -13.05 -1.07 -16.94
CA ASN A 283 -14.08 -0.29 -17.61
C ASN A 283 -13.41 0.66 -18.61
N LEU A 284 -13.42 0.31 -19.89
CA LEU A 284 -12.76 1.07 -20.94
C LEU A 284 -13.68 1.25 -22.13
N THR A 285 -13.61 2.42 -22.75
CA THR A 285 -14.42 2.80 -23.90
C THR A 285 -13.57 3.30 -25.06
N ASN A 286 -14.13 3.27 -26.27
CA ASN A 286 -13.50 3.74 -27.50
C ASN A 286 -12.18 3.01 -27.83
N LEU A 287 -12.12 1.71 -27.52
CA LEU A 287 -11.00 0.84 -27.88
C LEU A 287 -10.90 0.69 -29.40
N ASN A 288 -12.04 0.65 -30.10
CA ASN A 288 -12.14 0.48 -31.56
C ASN A 288 -11.30 -0.70 -32.07
N ARG A 289 -11.20 -1.79 -31.29
CA ARG A 289 -10.40 -2.98 -31.59
C ARG A 289 -8.90 -2.72 -31.78
N ARG A 290 -8.40 -1.58 -31.31
CA ARG A 290 -6.99 -1.17 -31.40
C ARG A 290 -6.14 -1.71 -30.25
N VAL A 291 -6.73 -2.37 -29.28
CA VAL A 291 -6.06 -2.88 -28.08
C VAL A 291 -6.15 -4.39 -28.04
N GLY A 292 -5.02 -5.05 -27.77
CA GLY A 292 -4.93 -6.49 -27.56
C GLY A 292 -4.55 -6.79 -26.10
N PRO A 293 -3.27 -7.05 -25.80
CA PRO A 293 -2.84 -7.40 -24.46
C PRO A 293 -2.61 -6.19 -23.55
N TYR A 294 -2.73 -6.39 -22.25
CA TYR A 294 -2.56 -5.39 -21.21
C TYR A 294 -1.89 -5.99 -19.98
N HIS A 295 -0.93 -5.24 -19.43
CA HIS A 295 -0.05 -5.73 -18.36
C HIS A 295 0.25 -4.61 -17.36
N ILE A 296 0.69 -5.00 -16.17
CA ILE A 296 1.30 -4.10 -15.19
C ILE A 296 2.80 -4.10 -15.42
N HIS A 297 3.37 -2.91 -15.50
CA HIS A 297 4.78 -2.68 -15.79
C HIS A 297 5.55 -2.20 -14.55
N LEU A 298 6.88 -2.18 -14.65
CA LEU A 298 7.76 -1.93 -13.51
C LEU A 298 7.58 -0.53 -12.89
N PHE A 299 7.45 0.51 -13.71
CA PHE A 299 7.60 1.90 -13.27
C PHE A 299 6.32 2.73 -13.48
N PRO A 300 6.08 3.77 -12.67
CA PRO A 300 5.07 4.76 -12.97
C PRO A 300 5.36 5.45 -14.31
N THR A 301 4.31 5.97 -14.95
CA THR A 301 4.47 6.82 -16.13
C THR A 301 5.26 8.08 -15.79
N PRO A 302 6.09 8.61 -16.70
CA PRO A 302 6.78 9.86 -16.48
C PRO A 302 5.76 11.00 -16.29
N GLN A 303 6.18 12.09 -15.65
CA GLN A 303 5.37 13.31 -15.65
C GLN A 303 5.11 13.75 -17.09
N MET A 304 3.94 14.34 -17.38
CA MET A 304 3.44 14.74 -18.71
C MET A 304 4.25 15.88 -19.38
N ARG A 305 5.58 15.75 -19.43
CA ARG A 305 6.51 16.58 -20.20
C ARG A 305 7.10 15.83 -21.41
N SER A 306 6.94 14.51 -21.47
CA SER A 306 7.35 13.70 -22.61
C SER A 306 6.33 13.84 -23.76
N PRO A 307 6.77 13.78 -25.03
CA PRO A 307 5.84 13.64 -26.15
C PRO A 307 4.90 12.45 -25.90
N PRO A 308 3.59 12.56 -26.17
CA PRO A 308 2.62 11.48 -25.95
C PRO A 308 3.00 10.16 -26.63
N GLU A 309 3.81 10.23 -27.68
CA GLU A 309 4.28 9.08 -28.46
C GLU A 309 5.28 8.20 -27.71
N SER A 310 6.08 8.75 -26.78
CA SER A 310 7.11 8.00 -26.06
C SER A 310 6.76 7.70 -24.60
N THR A 311 5.66 8.24 -24.06
CA THR A 311 5.26 8.08 -22.64
C THR A 311 5.25 6.63 -22.18
N CYS A 312 4.77 5.70 -23.02
CA CYS A 312 4.67 4.29 -22.68
C CYS A 312 5.88 3.45 -23.10
N SER A 313 6.96 4.06 -23.61
CA SER A 313 8.15 3.36 -24.10
C SER A 313 8.82 2.47 -23.04
N ASN A 314 9.65 1.52 -23.50
CA ASN A 314 10.39 0.62 -22.61
C ASN A 314 11.25 1.36 -21.58
N ASP A 315 11.93 2.42 -22.01
CA ASP A 315 12.74 3.23 -21.10
C ASP A 315 11.92 3.91 -20.00
N ASN A 316 10.65 4.22 -20.26
CA ASN A 316 9.80 4.97 -19.32
C ASN A 316 9.10 4.09 -18.29
N VAL A 317 8.41 3.03 -18.72
CA VAL A 317 7.58 2.20 -17.83
C VAL A 317 8.19 0.84 -17.52
N GLY A 318 9.26 0.45 -18.21
CA GLY A 318 9.93 -0.83 -18.01
C GLY A 318 9.23 -2.02 -18.64
N GLY A 319 9.70 -3.23 -18.33
CA GLY A 319 9.07 -4.50 -18.70
C GLY A 319 7.86 -4.85 -17.83
N HIS A 320 7.40 -6.09 -17.90
CA HIS A 320 6.29 -6.56 -17.06
C HIS A 320 6.74 -6.75 -15.61
N TRP A 321 5.80 -6.60 -14.67
CA TRP A 321 6.04 -6.89 -13.27
C TRP A 321 6.12 -8.40 -13.03
N ASN A 322 7.31 -8.92 -12.71
CA ASN A 322 7.57 -10.34 -12.54
C ASN A 322 8.47 -10.61 -11.30
N PRO A 323 7.95 -10.43 -10.08
CA PRO A 323 8.72 -10.57 -8.84
C PRO A 323 9.15 -12.00 -8.50
N PHE A 324 8.63 -13.00 -9.22
CA PHE A 324 8.91 -14.41 -8.99
C PHE A 324 9.72 -15.05 -10.12
N ASP A 325 10.27 -14.23 -11.02
CA ASP A 325 11.09 -14.66 -12.14
C ASP A 325 10.46 -15.80 -12.96
N VAL A 326 9.14 -15.69 -13.19
CA VAL A 326 8.42 -16.63 -14.05
C VAL A 326 9.10 -16.67 -15.41
N ASN A 327 9.41 -17.87 -15.90
CA ASN A 327 10.11 -18.05 -17.16
C ASN A 327 9.24 -17.57 -18.34
N THR A 328 9.70 -16.51 -18.99
CA THR A 328 8.99 -15.84 -20.09
C THR A 328 9.56 -16.17 -21.47
N GLN A 329 10.37 -17.23 -21.58
CA GLN A 329 10.88 -17.68 -22.87
C GLN A 329 9.71 -18.07 -23.80
N PRO A 330 9.72 -17.64 -25.07
CA PRO A 330 8.60 -17.88 -26.01
C PRO A 330 8.23 -19.35 -26.22
N SER A 331 9.14 -20.29 -25.94
CA SER A 331 8.90 -21.72 -26.06
C SER A 331 7.99 -22.29 -24.96
N VAL A 332 7.81 -21.58 -23.84
CA VAL A 332 7.06 -22.04 -22.67
C VAL A 332 6.03 -21.03 -22.16
N TYR A 333 6.05 -19.80 -22.68
CA TYR A 333 5.20 -18.70 -22.23
C TYR A 333 4.41 -18.06 -23.39
N PRO A 334 3.13 -17.67 -23.18
CA PRO A 334 2.34 -17.93 -21.97
C PRO A 334 2.01 -19.42 -21.83
N PRO A 335 1.80 -19.92 -20.59
CA PRO A 335 1.29 -21.26 -20.40
C PRO A 335 -0.12 -21.38 -21.03
N PRO A 336 -0.62 -22.62 -21.27
CA PRO A 336 -1.90 -22.81 -21.95
C PRO A 336 -3.06 -22.04 -21.30
N PRO A 337 -4.00 -21.48 -22.09
CA PRO A 337 -5.16 -20.77 -21.56
C PRO A 337 -5.91 -21.59 -20.51
N GLY A 338 -6.31 -20.95 -19.41
CA GLY A 338 -6.94 -21.62 -18.27
C GLY A 338 -5.95 -22.26 -17.28
N SER A 339 -4.63 -22.12 -17.50
CA SER A 339 -3.64 -22.43 -16.45
C SER A 339 -3.87 -21.58 -15.20
N THR A 340 -3.44 -22.09 -14.05
CA THR A 340 -3.61 -21.39 -12.78
C THR A 340 -2.75 -20.13 -12.66
N HIS A 341 -3.18 -19.16 -11.86
CA HIS A 341 -2.62 -17.80 -11.83
C HIS A 341 -1.15 -17.73 -11.38
N ASP A 342 -0.66 -18.74 -10.64
CA ASP A 342 0.73 -18.86 -10.21
C ASP A 342 1.71 -19.11 -11.37
N ARG A 343 1.23 -19.46 -12.57
CA ARG A 343 2.07 -19.73 -13.74
C ARG A 343 2.35 -18.52 -14.62
N TYR A 344 1.76 -17.37 -14.32
CA TYR A 344 1.94 -16.15 -15.09
C TYR A 344 2.76 -15.13 -14.31
N GLU A 345 3.43 -14.23 -15.02
CA GLU A 345 4.00 -13.03 -14.41
C GLU A 345 2.91 -12.31 -13.60
N THR A 346 3.27 -11.80 -12.42
CA THR A 346 2.33 -11.04 -11.54
C THR A 346 1.70 -9.85 -12.27
N GLY A 347 2.37 -9.30 -13.29
CA GLY A 347 1.89 -8.22 -14.13
C GLY A 347 1.13 -8.64 -15.39
N ASP A 348 1.14 -9.92 -15.79
CA ASP A 348 0.41 -10.34 -17.00
C ASP A 348 -1.08 -10.49 -16.68
N LEU A 349 -1.87 -9.47 -17.02
CA LEU A 349 -3.32 -9.47 -16.77
C LEU A 349 -4.07 -10.17 -17.91
N SER A 350 -3.64 -10.01 -19.16
CA SER A 350 -4.31 -10.58 -20.32
C SER A 350 -4.29 -12.09 -20.37
N SER A 351 -3.16 -12.72 -20.04
CA SER A 351 -3.08 -14.17 -20.05
C SER A 351 -3.93 -14.82 -18.94
N ARG A 352 -4.22 -14.08 -17.86
CA ARG A 352 -5.11 -14.53 -16.77
C ARG A 352 -6.59 -14.22 -17.02
N HIS A 353 -6.90 -13.03 -17.54
CA HIS A 353 -8.26 -12.48 -17.56
C HIS A 353 -8.84 -12.30 -18.98
N GLY A 354 -8.06 -12.64 -20.01
CA GLY A 354 -8.45 -12.55 -21.42
C GLY A 354 -7.85 -11.31 -22.11
N LEU A 355 -7.76 -11.39 -23.44
CA LEU A 355 -7.32 -10.28 -24.30
C LEU A 355 -8.46 -9.28 -24.53
N LEU A 356 -8.10 -8.03 -24.83
CA LEU A 356 -9.06 -6.99 -25.26
C LEU A 356 -9.21 -6.90 -26.77
N SER A 357 -8.52 -7.78 -27.51
CA SER A 357 -8.62 -7.88 -28.97
C SER A 357 -10.08 -8.04 -29.37
N ASN A 358 -10.59 -7.15 -30.22
CA ASN A 358 -11.97 -7.08 -30.72
C ASN A 358 -13.00 -6.34 -29.86
N ALA A 359 -12.64 -5.81 -28.69
CA ALA A 359 -13.55 -4.96 -27.93
C ALA A 359 -13.62 -3.55 -28.53
N ASP A 360 -14.85 -3.01 -28.67
CA ASP A 360 -15.08 -1.59 -28.91
C ASP A 360 -15.17 -0.84 -27.57
N ASP A 361 -15.87 -1.45 -26.60
CA ASP A 361 -15.91 -1.08 -25.18
C ASP A 361 -15.86 -2.36 -24.33
N ILE A 362 -15.44 -2.26 -23.06
CA ILE A 362 -15.43 -3.38 -22.11
C ILE A 362 -15.82 -2.92 -20.70
N GLN A 363 -16.66 -3.71 -20.05
CA GLN A 363 -16.91 -3.65 -18.62
C GLN A 363 -16.87 -5.07 -18.05
N ALA A 364 -15.85 -5.38 -17.26
CA ALA A 364 -15.64 -6.71 -16.70
C ALA A 364 -15.06 -6.65 -15.29
N SER A 365 -15.30 -7.68 -14.50
CA SER A 365 -14.74 -7.83 -13.15
C SER A 365 -14.21 -9.25 -12.97
N PHE A 366 -13.03 -9.37 -12.37
CA PHE A 366 -12.29 -10.61 -12.19
C PHE A 366 -11.72 -10.69 -10.77
N THR A 367 -11.44 -11.91 -10.31
CA THR A 367 -10.70 -12.16 -9.08
C THR A 367 -9.30 -12.65 -9.44
N ASP A 368 -8.28 -12.18 -8.71
CA ASP A 368 -6.88 -12.52 -8.95
C ASP A 368 -6.20 -13.06 -7.68
N TRP A 369 -5.58 -14.23 -7.83
CA TRP A 369 -4.85 -14.96 -6.79
C TRP A 369 -3.37 -14.61 -6.69
N ASN A 370 -2.86 -13.75 -7.58
CA ASN A 370 -1.45 -13.41 -7.68
C ASN A 370 -1.25 -11.93 -8.00
N LEU A 371 -2.02 -11.04 -7.33
CA LEU A 371 -1.98 -9.61 -7.60
C LEU A 371 -2.08 -8.77 -6.31
N PRO A 372 -1.01 -8.69 -5.50
CA PRO A 372 -1.06 -8.02 -4.20
C PRO A 372 -1.13 -6.49 -4.32
N LEU A 373 -1.90 -5.85 -3.44
CA LEU A 373 -1.88 -4.40 -3.20
C LEU A 373 -1.11 -4.04 -1.92
N PHE A 374 -0.78 -5.00 -1.07
CA PHE A 374 -0.01 -4.82 0.16
C PHE A 374 1.39 -5.46 0.05
N GLY A 375 2.33 -4.96 0.84
CA GLY A 375 3.65 -5.57 0.98
C GLY A 375 4.58 -5.34 -0.22
N GLN A 376 5.74 -5.98 -0.19
CA GLN A 376 6.86 -5.70 -1.09
C GLN A 376 6.53 -5.89 -2.58
N ASN A 377 5.63 -6.82 -2.89
CA ASN A 377 5.22 -7.12 -4.26
C ASN A 377 4.06 -6.25 -4.78
N SER A 378 3.60 -5.28 -3.98
CA SER A 378 2.47 -4.42 -4.32
C SER A 378 2.62 -3.77 -5.70
N ILE A 379 1.50 -3.71 -6.43
CA ILE A 379 1.39 -3.02 -7.72
C ILE A 379 1.09 -1.52 -7.58
N VAL A 380 0.83 -1.03 -6.37
CA VAL A 380 0.50 0.38 -6.12
C VAL A 380 1.67 1.27 -6.52
N GLY A 381 1.39 2.34 -7.28
CA GLY A 381 2.42 3.26 -7.78
C GLY A 381 3.19 2.78 -9.03
N ARG A 382 2.89 1.58 -9.55
CA ARG A 382 3.39 1.10 -10.85
C ARG A 382 2.52 1.64 -12.00
N SER A 383 2.59 1.06 -13.19
CA SER A 383 1.71 1.44 -14.31
C SER A 383 1.04 0.25 -14.96
N VAL A 384 -0.10 0.52 -15.63
CA VAL A 384 -0.72 -0.38 -16.59
C VAL A 384 -0.35 0.09 -17.98
N VAL A 385 0.03 -0.84 -18.86
CA VAL A 385 0.24 -0.60 -20.29
C VAL A 385 -0.71 -1.49 -21.08
N LEU A 386 -1.42 -0.89 -22.01
CA LEU A 386 -2.25 -1.58 -22.99
C LEU A 386 -1.53 -1.50 -24.34
N HIS A 387 -1.50 -2.62 -25.04
CA HIS A 387 -0.76 -2.81 -26.28
C HIS A 387 -1.73 -2.94 -27.44
N GLN A 388 -1.26 -2.66 -28.65
CA GLN A 388 -1.97 -3.02 -29.87
C GLN A 388 -1.96 -4.55 -30.05
N PRO A 389 -2.80 -5.11 -30.94
CA PRO A 389 -2.84 -6.55 -31.19
C PRO A 389 -1.51 -7.18 -31.62
N ASP A 390 -0.59 -6.39 -32.20
CA ASP A 390 0.75 -6.82 -32.58
C ASP A 390 1.77 -6.80 -31.41
N GLY A 391 1.33 -6.41 -30.21
CA GLY A 391 2.15 -6.31 -29.00
C GLY A 391 2.87 -4.96 -28.85
N THR A 392 2.71 -4.02 -29.76
CA THR A 392 3.29 -2.68 -29.61
C THR A 392 2.60 -1.89 -28.50
N ARG A 393 3.36 -1.13 -27.71
CA ARG A 393 2.80 -0.34 -26.60
C ARG A 393 1.94 0.79 -27.15
N PHE A 394 0.69 0.87 -26.69
CA PHE A 394 -0.28 1.81 -27.23
C PHE A 394 -0.59 2.96 -26.29
N ILE A 395 -1.07 2.63 -25.08
CA ILE A 395 -1.47 3.59 -24.05
C ILE A 395 -1.09 3.05 -22.68
N CYS A 396 -0.93 3.95 -21.71
CA CYS A 396 -0.52 3.59 -20.36
C CYS A 396 -1.00 4.62 -19.35
N SER A 397 -1.11 4.20 -18.09
CA SER A 397 -1.34 5.08 -16.95
C SER A 397 -0.66 4.52 -15.71
N SER A 398 -0.19 5.39 -14.82
CA SER A 398 0.18 4.98 -13.47
C SER A 398 -1.05 4.44 -12.72
N ILE A 399 -0.82 3.43 -11.89
CA ILE A 399 -1.76 2.97 -10.86
C ILE A 399 -1.62 3.94 -9.69
N GLY A 400 -2.73 4.60 -9.33
CA GLY A 400 -2.76 5.57 -8.26
C GLY A 400 -2.56 4.97 -6.86
N TYR A 401 -2.80 5.81 -5.87
CA TYR A 401 -2.73 5.46 -4.45
C TYR A 401 -4.16 5.44 -3.87
N PRO A 402 -4.42 4.68 -2.80
CA PRO A 402 -5.77 4.54 -2.23
C PRO A 402 -6.27 5.79 -1.48
N GLY A 403 -5.51 6.89 -1.49
CA GLY A 403 -5.86 8.15 -0.86
C GLY A 403 -4.79 9.23 -1.09
N GLU A 404 -4.93 10.36 -0.40
CA GLU A 404 -3.93 11.43 -0.44
C GLU A 404 -2.56 10.92 0.08
N VAL A 405 -1.50 11.28 -0.65
CA VAL A 405 -0.13 10.89 -0.31
C VAL A 405 0.73 12.06 0.12
N ILE A 406 1.74 11.77 0.92
CA ILE A 406 2.91 12.61 1.13
C ILE A 406 4.06 12.05 0.27
N THR A 407 4.75 12.92 -0.45
CA THR A 407 5.92 12.52 -1.25
C THR A 407 7.15 13.29 -0.79
N ALA A 408 8.20 12.56 -0.44
CA ALA A 408 9.54 13.11 -0.25
C ALA A 408 10.39 12.91 -1.51
N ARG A 409 11.32 13.84 -1.77
CA ARG A 409 12.13 13.87 -2.98
C ARG A 409 13.59 14.18 -2.64
N ALA A 410 14.50 13.39 -3.22
CA ALA A 410 15.94 13.65 -3.21
C ALA A 410 16.43 13.87 -4.64
N ILE A 411 17.09 15.00 -4.91
CA ILE A 411 17.60 15.36 -6.25
C ILE A 411 19.12 15.30 -6.24
N PHE A 412 19.68 14.46 -7.09
CA PHE A 412 21.12 14.33 -7.28
C PHE A 412 21.56 15.18 -8.48
N GLN A 413 22.66 15.92 -8.31
CA GLN A 413 23.15 16.87 -9.32
C GLN A 413 24.55 16.53 -9.89
N SER A 414 25.38 15.80 -9.13
CA SER A 414 26.72 15.39 -9.51
C SER A 414 27.28 14.42 -8.47
N PRO A 415 28.29 13.57 -8.78
CA PRO A 415 28.56 13.03 -10.12
C PRO A 415 27.41 12.12 -10.59
N VAL A 416 26.58 11.65 -9.66
CA VAL A 416 25.28 11.03 -9.93
C VAL A 416 24.26 12.14 -10.14
N VAL A 417 23.41 11.97 -11.15
CA VAL A 417 22.29 12.85 -11.48
C VAL A 417 20.98 12.07 -11.41
N GLY A 418 19.89 12.78 -11.15
CA GLY A 418 18.54 12.22 -11.22
C GLY A 418 17.76 12.43 -9.94
N THR A 419 16.76 11.59 -9.68
CA THR A 419 15.81 11.80 -8.59
C THR A 419 15.36 10.50 -7.94
N ILE A 420 15.15 10.56 -6.63
CA ILE A 420 14.42 9.56 -5.86
C ILE A 420 13.13 10.18 -5.34
N LEU A 421 12.01 9.46 -5.49
CA LEU A 421 10.71 9.78 -4.93
C LEU A 421 10.30 8.71 -3.92
N PHE A 422 9.95 9.13 -2.71
CA PHE A 422 9.38 8.29 -1.66
C PHE A 422 7.93 8.71 -1.43
N THR A 423 6.96 7.83 -1.66
CA THR A 423 5.54 8.18 -1.58
C THR A 423 4.81 7.27 -0.59
N GLN A 424 4.08 7.86 0.36
CA GLN A 424 3.36 7.16 1.43
C GLN A 424 1.97 7.79 1.61
N LEU A 425 0.97 7.04 2.11
CA LEU A 425 -0.32 7.63 2.46
C LEU A 425 -0.19 8.62 3.60
N LYS A 426 -0.76 9.81 3.44
CA LYS A 426 -0.72 10.88 4.44
C LYS A 426 -1.48 10.52 5.71
N GLY A 427 -2.61 9.82 5.57
CA GLY A 427 -3.46 9.41 6.69
C GLY A 427 -3.00 8.15 7.44
N ASN A 428 -1.97 7.45 6.95
CA ASN A 428 -1.51 6.20 7.54
C ASN A 428 0.02 6.10 7.53
N PRO A 429 0.71 6.42 8.64
CA PRO A 429 2.17 6.35 8.73
C PRO A 429 2.72 4.92 8.71
N TYR A 430 1.88 3.88 8.83
CA TYR A 430 2.27 2.47 8.68
C TYR A 430 2.02 1.91 7.27
N SER A 431 1.48 2.73 6.36
CA SER A 431 1.33 2.33 4.96
C SER A 431 2.68 2.11 4.29
N ASP A 432 2.69 1.21 3.32
CA ASP A 432 3.87 0.93 2.50
C ASP A 432 4.37 2.21 1.80
N VAL A 433 5.68 2.29 1.58
CA VAL A 433 6.32 3.41 0.88
C VAL A 433 6.74 2.96 -0.51
N SER A 434 6.17 3.58 -1.54
CA SER A 434 6.65 3.42 -2.91
C SER A 434 7.93 4.24 -3.09
N VAL A 435 9.01 3.58 -3.50
CA VAL A 435 10.32 4.21 -3.74
C VAL A 435 10.66 4.09 -5.22
N PHE A 436 10.60 5.20 -5.95
CA PHE A 436 10.98 5.26 -7.35
C PHE A 436 12.28 6.03 -7.51
N LEU A 437 13.26 5.45 -8.21
CA LEU A 437 14.55 6.05 -8.49
C LEU A 437 14.77 6.13 -9.99
N ASP A 438 15.37 7.22 -10.44
CA ASP A 438 15.99 7.36 -11.76
C ASP A 438 17.34 8.04 -11.56
N LEU A 439 18.41 7.26 -11.57
CA LEU A 439 19.76 7.70 -11.21
C LEU A 439 20.80 7.22 -12.23
N SER A 440 21.68 8.12 -12.63
CA SER A 440 22.74 7.85 -13.62
C SER A 440 23.98 8.67 -13.33
N TYR A 441 25.11 8.31 -13.94
CA TYR A 441 26.23 9.25 -13.99
C TYR A 441 25.89 10.41 -14.94
N GLY A 442 26.11 11.65 -14.48
CA GLY A 442 25.83 12.84 -15.27
C GLY A 442 26.81 13.08 -16.43
N ARG A 443 27.95 12.38 -16.44
CA ARG A 443 28.96 12.49 -17.50
C ARG A 443 28.87 11.30 -18.46
N PRO A 444 28.67 11.52 -19.77
CA PRO A 444 28.49 10.44 -20.76
C PRO A 444 29.64 9.43 -20.83
N ASN A 445 30.88 9.87 -20.55
CA ASN A 445 32.07 9.02 -20.66
C ASN A 445 32.42 8.29 -19.35
N THR A 446 31.61 8.41 -18.29
CA THR A 446 31.87 7.68 -17.05
C THR A 446 31.55 6.19 -17.25
N PRO A 447 32.48 5.26 -16.95
CA PRO A 447 32.21 3.84 -17.01
C PRO A 447 31.03 3.44 -16.14
N ALA A 448 30.22 2.48 -16.62
CA ALA A 448 29.18 1.90 -15.80
C ALA A 448 29.79 1.10 -14.64
N THR A 449 29.15 1.18 -13.48
CA THR A 449 29.59 0.52 -12.25
C THR A 449 28.41 -0.11 -11.53
N GLN A 450 28.68 -1.04 -10.63
CA GLN A 450 27.67 -1.89 -10.00
C GLN A 450 27.85 -1.94 -8.48
N LYS A 451 26.84 -2.48 -7.80
CA LYS A 451 26.87 -2.76 -6.36
C LYS A 451 27.15 -1.54 -5.49
N HIS A 452 26.50 -0.42 -5.81
CA HIS A 452 26.54 0.76 -4.96
C HIS A 452 25.58 0.60 -3.79
N HIS A 453 26.11 0.68 -2.58
CA HIS A 453 25.25 0.90 -1.42
C HIS A 453 24.65 2.30 -1.45
N TRP A 454 23.45 2.43 -0.90
CA TRP A 454 22.71 3.65 -0.74
C TRP A 454 21.89 3.59 0.54
N HIS A 455 21.90 4.69 1.28
CA HIS A 455 21.29 4.77 2.61
C HIS A 455 20.64 6.14 2.84
N ILE A 456 19.63 6.19 3.70
CA ILE A 456 19.22 7.45 4.34
C ILE A 456 20.16 7.69 5.52
N HIS A 457 20.75 8.88 5.56
CA HIS A 457 21.67 9.32 6.61
C HIS A 457 20.98 10.20 7.65
N GLU A 458 21.61 10.40 8.80
CA GLU A 458 21.03 11.11 9.94
C GLU A 458 20.75 12.59 9.65
N TYR A 459 21.67 13.28 8.99
CA TYR A 459 21.63 14.74 8.84
C TYR A 459 21.47 15.16 7.37
N PRO A 460 20.94 16.37 7.13
CA PRO A 460 21.02 16.97 5.81
C PRO A 460 22.48 17.34 5.48
N ILE A 461 22.74 17.56 4.19
CA ILE A 461 23.97 18.14 3.70
C ILE A 461 24.05 19.58 4.22
N SER A 462 25.13 19.90 4.95
CA SER A 462 25.33 21.21 5.59
C SER A 462 26.28 22.14 4.84
N THR A 463 26.77 21.75 3.67
CA THR A 463 27.73 22.53 2.89
C THR A 463 27.01 23.32 1.79
N GLU A 464 27.35 24.60 1.65
CA GLU A 464 26.68 25.54 0.74
C GLU A 464 26.95 25.29 -0.76
N THR A 465 27.91 24.43 -1.14
CA THR A 465 28.28 24.24 -2.57
C THR A 465 28.29 22.78 -3.01
N ASP A 466 27.69 22.50 -4.17
CA ASP A 466 27.63 21.18 -4.79
C ASP A 466 28.99 20.66 -5.30
N SER A 467 30.00 21.55 -5.37
CA SER A 467 31.36 21.23 -5.82
C SER A 467 32.27 20.70 -4.70
N ASP A 468 31.86 20.79 -3.43
CA ASP A 468 32.66 20.28 -2.33
C ASP A 468 32.71 18.74 -2.35
N LYS A 469 33.91 18.19 -2.52
CA LYS A 469 34.16 16.74 -2.51
C LYS A 469 33.84 16.11 -1.15
N GLY A 470 33.88 16.89 -0.07
CA GLY A 470 33.55 16.48 1.30
C GLY A 470 32.09 16.70 1.70
N ARG A 471 31.22 17.24 0.82
CA ARG A 471 29.84 17.64 1.18
C ARG A 471 29.03 16.55 1.86
N CYS A 472 29.19 15.32 1.39
CA CYS A 472 28.48 14.18 1.93
C CYS A 472 28.98 13.76 3.33
N GLY A 473 30.10 14.29 3.83
CA GLY A 473 30.60 14.02 5.18
C GLY A 473 29.70 14.58 6.27
N SER A 474 29.05 15.72 6.02
CA SER A 474 28.14 16.38 6.95
C SER A 474 26.89 15.56 7.31
N THR A 475 26.54 14.56 6.51
CA THR A 475 25.31 13.77 6.67
C THR A 475 25.36 12.79 7.86
N GLY A 476 26.52 12.60 8.50
CA GLY A 476 26.67 11.70 9.65
C GLY A 476 26.53 10.23 9.30
N GLY A 477 26.07 9.42 10.26
CA GLY A 477 25.86 7.98 10.11
C GLY A 477 24.61 7.62 9.30
N HIS A 478 24.32 6.33 9.20
CA HIS A 478 23.06 5.83 8.66
C HIS A 478 21.92 6.13 9.64
N TRP A 479 20.75 6.44 9.12
CA TRP A 479 19.61 6.76 9.96
C TRP A 479 19.02 5.51 10.61
N ASN A 480 19.19 5.41 11.93
CA ASN A 480 18.81 4.24 12.72
C ASN A 480 17.98 4.62 13.95
N PRO A 481 16.71 5.05 13.78
CA PRO A 481 15.87 5.56 14.87
C PRO A 481 15.48 4.48 15.90
N TYR A 482 15.68 3.20 15.58
CA TYR A 482 15.34 2.06 16.44
C TYR A 482 16.56 1.38 17.06
N ASN A 483 17.75 1.97 16.90
CA ASN A 483 19.01 1.50 17.48
C ASN A 483 19.33 0.03 17.14
N ILE A 484 19.09 -0.37 15.89
CA ILE A 484 19.49 -1.69 15.39
C ILE A 484 21.01 -1.83 15.48
N ASN A 485 21.51 -2.91 16.08
CA ASN A 485 22.95 -3.11 16.22
C ASN A 485 23.58 -3.55 14.89
N THR A 486 24.26 -2.63 14.21
CA THR A 486 24.92 -2.87 12.92
C THR A 486 26.36 -3.39 13.05
N SER A 487 26.94 -3.35 14.26
CA SER A 487 28.35 -3.70 14.50
C SER A 487 28.61 -5.20 14.62
N ILE A 488 27.56 -6.01 14.74
CA ILE A 488 27.67 -7.46 14.89
C ILE A 488 27.59 -8.18 13.54
N SER A 489 28.20 -9.35 13.46
CA SER A 489 28.27 -10.14 12.22
C SER A 489 26.90 -10.60 11.71
N SER A 490 25.93 -10.82 12.60
CA SER A 490 24.58 -11.27 12.23
C SER A 490 23.76 -10.19 11.52
N TYR A 491 24.11 -8.90 11.62
CA TYR A 491 23.41 -7.84 10.90
C TYR A 491 23.39 -8.10 9.39
N LYS A 492 24.53 -8.45 8.80
CA LYS A 492 24.67 -8.73 7.36
C LYS A 492 23.79 -9.88 6.85
N VAL A 493 23.39 -10.78 7.75
CA VAL A 493 22.56 -11.94 7.41
C VAL A 493 21.09 -11.67 7.73
N ASN A 494 20.82 -10.95 8.83
CA ASN A 494 19.48 -10.70 9.32
C ASN A 494 18.79 -9.56 8.57
N CYS A 495 19.52 -8.50 8.23
CA CYS A 495 19.00 -7.40 7.43
C CYS A 495 18.94 -7.82 5.96
N ARG A 496 17.73 -8.13 5.50
CA ARG A 496 17.47 -8.66 4.15
C ARG A 496 16.02 -8.37 3.74
N PRO A 497 15.68 -8.49 2.44
CA PRO A 497 14.33 -8.22 1.94
C PRO A 497 13.23 -9.02 2.65
N GLU A 498 13.52 -10.25 3.09
CA GLU A 498 12.57 -11.13 3.77
C GLU A 498 12.28 -10.71 5.21
N CYS A 499 13.18 -9.95 5.84
CA CYS A 499 13.02 -9.43 7.20
C CYS A 499 13.51 -7.97 7.29
N PRO A 500 12.80 -7.02 6.66
CA PRO A 500 13.26 -5.63 6.58
C PRO A 500 13.23 -4.93 7.95
N PHE A 501 12.48 -5.48 8.92
CA PHE A 501 12.48 -5.01 10.31
C PHE A 501 13.82 -5.22 11.02
N ALA A 502 14.65 -6.18 10.57
CA ALA A 502 15.97 -6.41 11.14
C ALA A 502 17.05 -5.47 10.56
N CYS A 503 16.68 -4.64 9.57
CA CYS A 503 17.54 -3.60 9.03
C CYS A 503 17.42 -2.33 9.86
N GLU A 504 18.52 -1.57 9.95
CA GLU A 504 18.35 -0.17 10.27
C GLU A 504 17.51 0.48 9.18
N ILE A 505 16.64 1.41 9.58
CA ILE A 505 15.64 1.96 8.67
C ILE A 505 16.28 2.61 7.44
N GLY A 506 17.41 3.29 7.62
CA GLY A 506 18.21 3.92 6.57
C GLY A 506 18.84 2.96 5.57
N ASP A 507 18.93 1.65 5.83
CA ASP A 507 19.57 0.68 4.94
C ASP A 507 18.65 0.18 3.83
N LEU A 508 18.63 0.96 2.76
CA LEU A 508 17.84 0.70 1.56
C LEU A 508 18.47 -0.35 0.65
N SER A 509 19.78 -0.55 0.75
CA SER A 509 20.50 -1.50 -0.08
C SER A 509 20.17 -2.92 0.32
N SER A 510 20.25 -3.20 1.62
CA SER A 510 20.02 -4.53 2.17
C SER A 510 18.53 -4.88 2.22
N LYS A 511 17.64 -3.89 2.42
CA LYS A 511 16.18 -4.09 2.33
C LYS A 511 15.68 -4.34 0.90
N HIS A 512 16.39 -3.84 -0.10
CA HIS A 512 15.98 -3.92 -1.50
C HIS A 512 17.12 -4.51 -2.33
N THR A 513 17.88 -3.66 -2.98
CA THR A 513 19.03 -4.05 -3.77
C THR A 513 20.02 -2.89 -3.87
N MET A 514 21.27 -3.23 -4.12
CA MET A 514 22.30 -2.26 -4.44
C MET A 514 22.06 -1.68 -5.83
N LEU A 515 22.51 -0.44 -6.04
CA LEU A 515 22.29 0.27 -7.31
C LEU A 515 23.38 -0.05 -8.31
N ASN A 516 22.99 -0.13 -9.58
CA ASN A 516 23.89 -0.10 -10.72
C ASN A 516 23.78 1.28 -11.37
N LEU A 517 24.91 1.90 -11.68
CA LEU A 517 24.97 3.24 -12.26
C LEU A 517 25.61 3.17 -13.65
N SER A 518 24.98 3.85 -14.61
CA SER A 518 25.49 3.97 -15.98
C SER A 518 25.40 5.42 -16.44
N PRO A 519 26.13 5.82 -17.50
CA PRO A 519 26.02 7.17 -18.06
C PRO A 519 24.74 7.39 -18.90
N ASN A 520 23.89 6.37 -19.04
CA ASN A 520 22.70 6.40 -19.89
C ASN A 520 21.49 7.00 -19.16
N VAL A 521 21.46 8.33 -19.08
CA VAL A 521 20.42 9.09 -18.36
C VAL A 521 19.01 8.76 -18.89
N GLY A 522 18.10 8.44 -17.97
CA GLY A 522 16.69 8.22 -18.25
C GLY A 522 16.38 6.91 -19.00
N LYS A 523 17.36 6.02 -19.14
CA LYS A 523 17.19 4.70 -19.78
C LYS A 523 16.77 3.65 -18.76
N LEU A 524 16.23 2.53 -19.23
CA LEU A 524 15.77 1.43 -18.36
C LEU A 524 16.75 1.08 -17.21
N PRO A 525 18.08 0.92 -17.44
CA PRO A 525 19.00 0.52 -16.37
C PRO A 525 19.21 1.56 -15.28
N SER A 526 18.81 2.83 -15.47
CA SER A 526 18.92 3.88 -14.46
C SER A 526 17.78 3.87 -13.45
N LYS A 527 16.73 3.09 -13.70
CA LYS A 527 15.46 3.16 -12.98
C LYS A 527 15.25 1.95 -12.07
N ASN A 528 14.71 2.20 -10.89
CA ASN A 528 14.31 1.17 -9.94
C ASN A 528 12.99 1.56 -9.27
N PHE A 529 12.18 0.57 -8.90
CA PHE A 529 10.95 0.77 -8.13
C PHE A 529 10.81 -0.30 -7.06
N PHE A 530 10.65 0.14 -5.82
CA PHE A 530 10.49 -0.73 -4.65
C PHE A 530 9.25 -0.36 -3.85
N THR A 531 8.72 -1.33 -3.11
CA THR A 531 7.73 -1.10 -2.07
C THR A 531 8.36 -1.46 -0.73
N ASP A 532 8.66 -0.44 0.08
CA ASP A 532 9.22 -0.59 1.42
C ASP A 532 8.10 -0.72 2.47
N THR A 533 8.23 -1.70 3.37
CA THR A 533 7.19 -2.02 4.36
C THR A 533 7.52 -1.51 5.77
N THR A 534 8.63 -0.79 5.97
CA THR A 534 9.04 -0.27 7.28
C THR A 534 8.64 1.17 7.54
N ALA A 535 7.96 1.83 6.59
CA ALA A 535 7.06 2.99 6.78
C ALA A 535 7.63 4.21 7.58
N TRP A 536 7.98 5.30 6.88
CA TRP A 536 9.00 6.25 7.37
C TRP A 536 9.00 7.64 6.69
N VAL A 537 8.02 7.93 5.81
CA VAL A 537 7.91 9.25 5.16
C VAL A 537 7.19 10.25 6.07
N SER A 538 6.18 9.80 6.81
CA SER A 538 5.38 10.59 7.75
C SER A 538 5.58 10.16 9.20
N GLY A 539 5.18 11.01 10.15
CA GLY A 539 5.26 10.74 11.60
C GLY A 539 6.47 11.38 12.30
N LEU A 540 6.61 11.09 13.59
CA LEU A 540 7.62 11.70 14.48
C LEU A 540 9.07 11.39 14.06
N SER A 541 9.28 10.24 13.41
CA SER A 541 10.56 9.82 12.85
C SER A 541 10.54 9.91 11.33
N SER A 542 10.16 11.07 10.77
CA SER A 542 10.15 11.27 9.31
C SER A 542 11.57 11.29 8.71
N MET A 543 11.70 10.79 7.48
CA MET A 543 12.92 10.94 6.67
C MET A 543 13.13 12.37 6.12
N ILE A 544 12.09 13.21 6.12
CA ILE A 544 12.17 14.56 5.55
C ILE A 544 13.11 15.42 6.41
N GLY A 545 13.99 16.17 5.76
CA GLY A 545 15.05 16.94 6.45
C GLY A 545 16.35 16.15 6.65
N ARG A 546 16.42 14.92 6.17
CA ARG A 546 17.63 14.08 6.13
C ARG A 546 18.25 14.09 4.73
N SER A 547 19.17 13.16 4.45
CA SER A 547 19.79 13.00 3.14
C SER A 547 19.86 11.54 2.71
N VAL A 548 19.88 11.30 1.40
CA VAL A 548 20.28 10.01 0.83
C VAL A 548 21.74 10.11 0.42
N VAL A 549 22.53 9.09 0.72
CA VAL A 549 23.93 8.96 0.28
C VAL A 549 24.07 7.71 -0.58
N ILE A 550 24.86 7.83 -1.65
CA ILE A 550 25.28 6.72 -2.51
C ILE A 550 26.78 6.52 -2.28
N HIS A 551 27.17 5.27 -2.05
CA HIS A 551 28.55 4.84 -1.80
C HIS A 551 29.25 4.39 -3.07
N GLY A 552 30.55 4.13 -2.98
CA GLY A 552 31.39 3.69 -4.08
C GLY A 552 30.95 2.36 -4.69
N PRO A 553 31.48 2.05 -5.89
CA PRO A 553 31.16 0.81 -6.58
C PRO A 553 31.73 -0.41 -5.84
N ASP A 554 31.27 -1.60 -6.21
CA ASP A 554 31.79 -2.88 -5.69
C ASP A 554 31.76 -2.94 -4.16
N GLU A 555 30.65 -2.46 -3.57
CA GLU A 555 30.41 -2.43 -2.12
C GLU A 555 31.38 -1.52 -1.34
N ALA A 556 32.09 -0.61 -2.03
CA ALA A 556 33.07 0.27 -1.39
C ALA A 556 32.40 1.32 -0.47
N GLY A 557 32.89 1.45 0.76
CA GLY A 557 32.25 2.28 1.79
C GLY A 557 32.36 3.80 1.62
N HIS A 558 33.22 4.32 0.74
CA HIS A 558 33.39 5.76 0.55
C HIS A 558 32.14 6.38 -0.12
N ARG A 559 31.80 7.64 0.21
CA ARG A 559 30.61 8.33 -0.32
C ARG A 559 30.93 8.95 -1.68
N ILE A 560 30.07 8.75 -2.68
CA ILE A 560 30.26 9.32 -4.03
C ILE A 560 29.25 10.40 -4.38
N ALA A 561 28.04 10.34 -3.83
CA ALA A 561 26.99 11.33 -4.08
C ALA A 561 26.02 11.38 -2.90
N CYS A 562 25.37 12.52 -2.72
CA CYS A 562 24.34 12.68 -1.71
C CYS A 562 23.32 13.73 -2.13
N ALA A 563 22.12 13.66 -1.58
CA ALA A 563 21.04 14.61 -1.83
C ALA A 563 20.15 14.78 -0.59
N ASN A 564 19.73 16.03 -0.32
CA ASN A 564 18.76 16.30 0.74
C ASN A 564 17.37 15.78 0.38
N ILE A 565 16.69 15.21 1.38
CA ILE A 565 15.32 14.71 1.28
C ILE A 565 14.38 15.86 1.66
N THR A 566 13.65 16.36 0.68
CA THR A 566 12.74 17.49 0.82
C THR A 566 11.30 17.07 0.54
N LEU A 567 10.34 17.77 1.14
CA LEU A 567 8.92 17.55 0.82
C LEU A 567 8.64 18.00 -0.62
N LEU A 568 8.10 17.11 -1.45
CA LEU A 568 7.56 17.47 -2.75
C LEU A 568 6.15 18.05 -2.56
N ARG A 569 6.00 19.36 -2.83
CA ARG A 569 4.68 19.99 -2.87
C ARG A 569 4.06 19.78 -4.24
N PHE A 570 2.81 19.31 -4.25
CA PHE A 570 2.05 19.18 -5.48
C PHE A 570 1.52 20.55 -5.95
N PRO A 571 1.48 20.80 -7.26
CA PRO A 571 0.85 21.99 -7.83
C PRO A 571 -0.59 22.18 -7.35
N SER A 572 -0.93 23.41 -6.98
CA SER A 572 -2.26 23.85 -6.58
C SER A 572 -2.45 25.29 -7.05
N ALA A 573 -3.59 25.59 -7.67
CA ALA A 573 -3.92 26.91 -8.19
C ALA A 573 -5.41 27.17 -7.97
N GLN A 574 -5.79 28.42 -7.70
CA GLN A 574 -7.19 28.81 -7.53
C GLN A 574 -7.47 30.05 -8.36
N THR A 575 -8.62 30.10 -9.02
CA THR A 575 -9.07 31.33 -9.67
C THR A 575 -9.51 32.36 -8.64
N GLY A 576 -9.54 33.63 -9.03
CA GLY A 576 -10.36 34.60 -8.32
C GLY A 576 -11.83 34.17 -8.30
N SER A 577 -12.64 34.82 -7.46
CA SER A 577 -14.08 34.61 -7.49
C SER A 577 -14.66 35.22 -8.76
N TRP A 578 -15.47 34.48 -9.52
CA TRP A 578 -16.30 35.08 -10.58
C TRP A 578 -17.67 35.44 -10.03
N GLN A 579 -18.29 36.44 -10.65
CA GLN A 579 -19.68 36.82 -10.45
C GLN A 579 -20.40 36.68 -11.78
N GLY A 580 -21.42 35.83 -11.82
CA GLY A 580 -22.36 35.71 -12.93
C GLY A 580 -23.55 36.65 -12.77
N SER A 581 -24.51 36.57 -13.68
CA SER A 581 -25.76 37.34 -13.59
C SER A 581 -26.54 37.00 -12.31
N GLY A 582 -26.93 38.02 -11.54
CA GLY A 582 -27.69 37.86 -10.29
C GLY A 582 -26.77 37.63 -9.09
N SER A 583 -27.13 36.67 -8.23
CA SER A 583 -26.40 36.28 -7.02
C SER A 583 -25.44 35.10 -7.21
N SER A 584 -25.21 34.70 -8.46
CA SER A 584 -24.34 33.59 -8.79
C SER A 584 -22.88 34.00 -8.69
N GLY A 585 -22.13 33.40 -7.76
CA GLY A 585 -20.68 33.53 -7.64
C GLY A 585 -19.99 32.18 -7.62
N GLY A 586 -18.67 32.14 -7.63
CA GLY A 586 -17.93 30.89 -7.48
C GLY A 586 -16.42 31.03 -7.68
N ASN A 587 -15.67 29.97 -7.42
CA ASN A 587 -14.24 29.85 -7.74
C ASN A 587 -13.90 28.43 -8.24
N VAL A 588 -12.81 28.29 -8.99
CA VAL A 588 -12.28 27.00 -9.44
C VAL A 588 -10.95 26.78 -8.75
N HIS A 589 -10.79 25.62 -8.13
CA HIS A 589 -9.57 25.17 -7.50
C HIS A 589 -9.01 23.95 -8.25
N PHE A 590 -7.76 24.06 -8.69
CA PHE A 590 -7.01 23.02 -9.40
C PHE A 590 -5.94 22.46 -8.46
N PHE A 591 -5.85 21.15 -8.30
CA PHE A 591 -4.84 20.54 -7.43
C PHE A 591 -4.48 19.10 -7.83
N GLN A 592 -3.27 18.67 -7.49
CA GLN A 592 -2.84 17.27 -7.61
C GLN A 592 -2.70 16.63 -6.23
N LEU A 593 -3.06 15.35 -6.13
CA LEU A 593 -3.00 14.57 -4.88
C LEU A 593 -1.86 13.54 -4.85
N SER A 594 -1.17 13.33 -5.98
CA SER A 594 -0.05 12.41 -6.11
C SER A 594 0.88 12.83 -7.26
N PRO A 595 2.14 12.34 -7.33
CA PRO A 595 3.13 12.85 -8.28
C PRO A 595 2.82 12.58 -9.77
N GLN A 596 2.07 11.51 -10.06
CA GLN A 596 1.62 11.11 -11.39
C GLN A 596 0.08 11.15 -11.53
N GLY A 597 -0.61 11.73 -10.55
CA GLY A 597 -2.07 11.81 -10.55
C GLY A 597 -2.60 12.89 -11.51
N PRO A 598 -3.86 12.76 -11.94
CA PRO A 598 -4.51 13.80 -12.74
C PRO A 598 -4.62 15.11 -11.94
N THR A 599 -4.78 16.21 -12.66
CA THR A 599 -5.21 17.48 -12.07
C THR A 599 -6.69 17.39 -11.71
N ASN A 600 -7.01 17.49 -10.43
CA ASN A 600 -8.38 17.59 -9.94
C ASN A 600 -8.87 19.03 -10.11
N ILE A 601 -10.14 19.18 -10.47
CA ILE A 601 -10.80 20.47 -10.66
C ILE A 601 -12.02 20.50 -9.74
N HIS A 602 -12.00 21.37 -8.75
CA HIS A 602 -13.13 21.61 -7.86
C HIS A 602 -13.76 22.96 -8.20
N VAL A 603 -15.04 22.96 -8.56
CA VAL A 603 -15.80 24.15 -8.94
C VAL A 603 -16.79 24.45 -7.82
N SER A 604 -16.64 25.60 -7.15
CA SER A 604 -17.63 26.09 -6.20
C SER A 604 -18.62 27.01 -6.90
N SER A 605 -19.88 26.99 -6.45
CA SER A 605 -20.91 27.92 -6.89
C SER A 605 -21.69 28.43 -5.69
N ASP A 606 -21.66 29.73 -5.44
CA ASP A 606 -22.53 30.42 -4.51
C ASP A 606 -23.79 30.86 -5.25
N SER A 607 -24.95 30.34 -4.85
CA SER A 607 -26.24 30.92 -5.25
C SER A 607 -26.89 31.51 -4.01
N SER A 608 -26.78 32.82 -3.79
CA SER A 608 -27.62 33.45 -2.75
C SER A 608 -29.05 33.63 -3.28
N ARG A 609 -29.91 32.63 -3.05
CA ARG A 609 -31.37 32.81 -3.07
C ARG A 609 -31.91 32.80 -1.65
N GLY A 610 -32.18 34.01 -1.15
CA GLY A 610 -33.15 34.39 -0.12
C GLY A 610 -33.48 33.43 1.01
N GLN A 611 -32.91 33.67 2.19
CA GLN A 611 -33.76 33.84 3.37
C GLN A 611 -33.82 35.34 3.70
N SER A 612 -34.78 36.02 3.10
CA SER A 612 -35.38 37.20 3.72
C SER A 612 -36.06 36.75 5.01
N ARG A 613 -35.29 36.67 6.10
CA ARG A 613 -35.87 36.63 7.44
C ARG A 613 -36.31 38.06 7.73
N TRP A 614 -37.61 38.30 7.59
CA TRP A 614 -38.30 39.45 8.16
C TRP A 614 -38.01 39.47 9.67
N ILE A 615 -37.16 40.40 10.10
CA ILE A 615 -37.12 40.83 11.49
C ILE A 615 -37.90 42.16 11.50
N PRO A 616 -39.06 42.23 12.18
CA PRO A 616 -39.85 43.45 12.24
C PRO A 616 -39.07 44.54 12.97
N CYS A 617 -39.06 45.76 12.40
CA CYS A 617 -38.66 46.96 13.11
C CYS A 617 -39.59 47.21 14.30
N PRO A 618 -39.07 47.42 15.52
CA PRO A 618 -39.76 48.23 16.51
C PRO A 618 -39.53 49.70 16.18
N SER A 619 -40.62 50.44 16.17
CA SER A 619 -40.77 51.89 16.12
C SER A 619 -39.72 52.69 16.92
N ALA A 620 -39.21 53.76 16.29
CA ALA A 620 -38.47 54.86 16.93
C ALA A 620 -39.38 55.64 17.93
N PRO A 621 -38.87 56.50 18.85
CA PRO A 621 -38.06 57.66 18.46
C PRO A 621 -36.92 58.08 19.41
N GLY A 622 -35.91 58.75 18.85
CA GLY A 622 -35.25 59.87 19.54
C GLY A 622 -33.75 59.76 19.81
N LYS A 623 -33.03 60.72 19.21
CA LYS A 623 -31.78 61.38 19.63
C LYS A 623 -30.50 61.08 18.86
N GLU A 624 -29.78 62.18 18.69
CA GLU A 624 -28.68 62.48 17.79
C GLU A 624 -27.34 61.85 18.19
N TRP A 625 -26.52 61.61 17.16
CA TRP A 625 -25.07 61.66 17.06
C TRP A 625 -24.20 61.62 18.32
N THR A 626 -23.23 60.69 18.36
CA THR A 626 -21.82 61.00 18.71
C THR A 626 -20.83 59.89 18.34
N ARG A 627 -19.60 60.31 17.98
CA ARG A 627 -18.38 59.52 17.73
C ARG A 627 -17.87 58.82 18.99
N GLY A 628 -17.16 57.69 18.82
CA GLY A 628 -15.91 57.43 19.56
C GLY A 628 -15.79 56.11 20.32
N LEU A 629 -14.77 55.34 19.94
CA LEU A 629 -13.87 54.50 20.76
C LEU A 629 -14.42 53.28 21.53
N LEU A 630 -13.82 52.12 21.25
CA LEU A 630 -13.17 51.29 22.27
C LEU A 630 -12.06 50.44 21.62
N GLN A 631 -10.98 50.26 22.40
CA GLN A 631 -9.61 49.90 22.02
C GLN A 631 -9.19 48.63 22.80
N ARG A 632 -8.03 48.03 22.41
CA ARG A 632 -7.13 47.11 23.16
C ARG A 632 -7.57 45.63 23.25
N GLU A 633 -6.68 44.62 23.22
CA GLU A 633 -5.22 44.55 23.44
C GLU A 633 -4.63 43.21 22.94
N CYS A 634 -3.33 43.18 22.57
CA CYS A 634 -2.36 42.08 22.84
C CYS A 634 -0.94 42.42 22.29
N HIS A 635 0.08 42.44 23.17
CA HIS A 635 1.54 42.41 22.88
C HIS A 635 2.07 41.00 23.26
N GLY A 636 2.80 40.23 22.43
CA GLY A 636 4.28 40.16 22.25
C GLY A 636 4.89 38.95 23.02
N PRO A 637 5.98 38.24 22.60
CA PRO A 637 7.18 38.78 21.91
C PRO A 637 7.87 37.96 20.76
N LEU A 638 8.55 38.71 19.86
CA LEU A 638 9.86 38.49 19.17
C LEU A 638 10.11 37.40 18.07
N GLN A 639 9.89 37.83 16.79
CA GLN A 639 10.65 37.77 15.49
C GLN A 639 11.78 36.74 15.15
N PRO A 640 12.17 36.57 13.84
CA PRO A 640 11.57 37.05 12.57
C PRO A 640 11.39 35.97 11.47
N VAL A 641 10.38 36.13 10.60
CA VAL A 641 10.31 35.48 9.28
C VAL A 641 10.59 36.53 8.22
N TRP A 642 11.58 36.26 7.38
CA TRP A 642 11.89 37.00 6.17
C TRP A 642 10.70 36.91 5.20
N CYS A 643 10.11 38.06 4.84
CA CYS A 643 9.19 38.17 3.71
C CYS A 643 9.88 39.02 2.63
N GLU A 644 10.18 38.38 1.52
CA GLU A 644 10.67 39.00 0.30
C GLU A 644 9.50 39.73 -0.37
N TYR A 645 9.65 41.04 -0.56
CA TYR A 645 8.69 41.87 -1.29
C TYR A 645 8.81 41.58 -2.80
N LEU A 646 7.80 40.91 -3.37
CA LEU A 646 7.60 40.91 -4.82
C LEU A 646 6.90 42.21 -5.21
N ASN A 647 7.72 43.18 -5.61
CA ASN A 647 7.30 44.44 -6.20
C ASN A 647 6.93 44.19 -7.67
N VAL A 648 5.65 44.00 -7.98
CA VAL A 648 5.17 43.97 -9.36
C VAL A 648 4.84 45.40 -9.77
N SER A 649 5.79 46.04 -10.44
CA SER A 649 5.56 47.30 -11.14
C SER A 649 4.78 47.02 -12.43
N ASN A 650 3.49 47.33 -12.41
CA ASN A 650 2.69 47.48 -13.62
C ASN A 650 3.08 48.81 -14.30
N THR A 651 3.78 48.74 -15.43
CA THR A 651 3.77 49.81 -16.44
C THR A 651 3.10 49.25 -17.67
N GLY A 652 1.84 49.60 -17.85
CA GLY A 652 1.05 49.37 -19.06
C GLY A 652 0.35 50.67 -19.42
N GLU A 653 1.01 51.48 -20.24
CA GLU A 653 0.40 52.64 -20.88
C GLU A 653 -0.66 52.17 -21.89
N TRP A 654 -1.89 52.62 -21.66
CA TRP A 654 -2.97 52.61 -22.64
C TRP A 654 -2.84 53.87 -23.49
N ASN A 655 -2.47 53.73 -24.77
CA ASN A 655 -2.67 54.79 -25.75
C ASN A 655 -4.01 54.58 -26.46
N SER A 656 -4.90 55.55 -26.27
CA SER A 656 -6.11 55.76 -27.06
C SER A 656 -5.79 56.78 -28.16
N GLY A 657 -6.26 56.52 -29.38
CA GLY A 657 -6.02 57.41 -30.51
C GLY A 657 -6.80 56.97 -31.73
N SER A 658 -8.03 57.46 -31.83
CA SER A 658 -8.84 57.56 -33.03
C SER A 658 -8.15 58.41 -34.10
N VAL A 659 -8.01 57.89 -35.32
CA VAL A 659 -8.63 58.29 -36.62
C VAL A 659 -8.21 57.26 -37.66
#